data_AF-A0AAV7FVP1-F1
#
_entry.id   AF-A0AAV7FVP1-F1
#
_cell.length_a   1.000
_cell.length_b   1.000
_cell.length_c   1.000
_cell.angle_alpha   90.00
_cell.angle_beta   90.00
_cell.angle_gamma   90.00
#
_symmetry.space_group_name_H-M   'P 1'
#
loop_
_entity.id
_entity.type
_entity.pdbx_description
1 polymer ?
#
loop_
_entity_poly.entity_id
_entity_poly.type
_entity_poly.pdbx_seq_one_letter_code
_entity_poly.pdbx_strand_id
1 'polypeptide(L)'
;MAHIDAGKTTTTERILYYTGINYKIGEVHDGAATMDWMEEEQKRGITITSAATTTFWKDHQINIIDTPGHVDFTIEVERNLRVLDGAVAVFDGKEGVEPQSETVWRQADTYDVPRICFVNKMDKLGADFYFTVQTIKDRLHAKPLVVQLPMGVESEFYGVIDLVRMRALTWRGEVQKGEDYAIEEIPAEYAEKAAEYREALMEAIAESDESLMDRYFAGEEISVEEIEHGIRAVTVTSEYNPVLCGTAYKNKGVQPMLDAVIAYLPAPTDVKPVEGTLLDGETPVVRHATTEEPFSALAFKIMTHPFYGKLTYIRVYSGKIASGAQMINSTKDRKERIGKIFQMHSNKENPVDSGMAGHIYAVVGLKDTTTGDTLCDPASPVILESMVFPTPVIEVAIEPKSKADQEKLSTAIQRLSDEDPTFQVARDEETGQTIIKGMGELHLEVLVNRMKSDFKVEANIGKPQVAYKETIRRPVEKYEYTHKKQTGGSGQFARVIIALEPMEKSEDGALYEFVNKVTGGRVPREYIPSVDAGAQDAMQYGVLAGYPMTGLRLTLLDGQYHEVDSSEMAFKVAGSMALKEAARKADPAILEPLMAVEVSTPEDYMGDVIGDLNSRRGQIQAMEERSGNRIVKAVVPLSEMFGYVGDLRSKTQGRANYSMQFDSYGEVPASVAKEIIAKATGDHLGSSARRQPTQRTARPTYRRPGDDRPRKSRRTRAVAKAKFERTKPHVNIGTIGHIDHGKTTLTAAITKVLHDKYPDLNQASAFDQIDKAPEERQRGITISIAHVEYQTENRHYAHVDCPGHADYVKNMITGAAQMDGAILVVAATDGPMPQTREHVLLARQVGVPYIVVALNKADMVDDEEIMELVEMEVRELLSSQDFPGDDLPVVRVSALKALEGDSEWADAIVNLMDAVDEAIPSPERDTDKPFLMPVEDVFTITGRGTVVTGRVERGIVKVNEEVEIVGIRAKSTKTTATGIEMFRKLLDEGRAGDNVGLLVRGIKREDVERGMVICKPGSITPHTEFEGQVYILGKDEGGRHTPFFNNYRPQFYFRTTDVTGVVTLPEGTEMVMPGDNTEMSVQLIQPIAMEEGLQFAIREGGRTVGAGQVTKIHK
;
A
#
# COMPACT_ATOMS: atom_id res chain seq x y z
N MET A 1 -4.92 -20.48 -6.12
CA MET A 1 -4.00 -20.67 -4.98
C MET A 1 -2.55 -20.65 -5.46
N ALA A 2 -1.65 -19.81 -4.94
CA ALA A 2 -0.20 -19.74 -5.29
C ALA A 2 0.57 -18.63 -4.53
N HIS A 3 1.91 -18.66 -4.61
CA HIS A 3 2.81 -17.53 -4.30
C HIS A 3 2.56 -16.28 -5.18
N ILE A 4 3.17 -15.15 -4.80
CA ILE A 4 3.16 -13.89 -5.55
C ILE A 4 3.74 -14.11 -6.96
N ASP A 5 3.31 -13.36 -7.96
CA ASP A 5 3.77 -13.46 -9.35
C ASP A 5 3.62 -14.80 -10.09
N ALA A 6 3.15 -15.90 -9.48
CA ALA A 6 2.87 -17.17 -10.16
C ALA A 6 1.84 -17.07 -11.33
N GLY A 7 1.18 -15.91 -11.47
CA GLY A 7 0.20 -15.64 -12.53
C GLY A 7 -1.20 -16.16 -12.22
N LYS A 8 -1.61 -16.17 -10.94
CA LYS A 8 -2.98 -16.47 -10.51
C LYS A 8 -4.00 -15.63 -11.27
N THR A 9 -3.95 -14.33 -11.05
CA THR A 9 -4.88 -13.34 -11.61
C THR A 9 -4.87 -13.34 -13.13
N THR A 10 -3.68 -13.47 -13.74
CA THR A 10 -3.55 -13.67 -15.19
C THR A 10 -4.29 -14.93 -15.66
N THR A 11 -4.16 -16.05 -14.96
CA THR A 11 -4.88 -17.29 -15.27
C THR A 11 -6.39 -17.10 -15.11
N THR A 12 -6.84 -16.43 -14.04
CA THR A 12 -8.24 -16.08 -13.80
C THR A 12 -8.81 -15.21 -14.93
N GLU A 13 -8.10 -14.16 -15.36
CA GLU A 13 -8.51 -13.34 -16.51
C GLU A 13 -8.63 -14.17 -17.80
N ARG A 14 -7.71 -15.11 -18.06
CA ARG A 14 -7.84 -16.03 -19.21
C ARG A 14 -9.06 -16.93 -19.08
N ILE A 15 -9.39 -17.43 -17.89
CA ILE A 15 -10.62 -18.20 -17.68
C ILE A 15 -11.86 -17.36 -17.99
N LEU A 16 -11.96 -16.13 -17.47
CA LEU A 16 -13.09 -15.23 -17.74
C LEU A 16 -13.18 -14.82 -19.21
N TYR A 17 -12.04 -14.77 -19.90
CA TYR A 17 -11.96 -14.55 -21.34
C TYR A 17 -12.52 -15.75 -22.13
N TYR A 18 -12.01 -16.97 -21.90
CA TYR A 18 -12.44 -18.17 -22.63
C TYR A 18 -13.89 -18.55 -22.39
N THR A 19 -14.39 -18.33 -21.17
CA THR A 19 -15.79 -18.56 -20.81
C THR A 19 -16.76 -17.47 -21.33
N GLY A 20 -16.25 -16.46 -22.04
CA GLY A 20 -17.06 -15.44 -22.72
C GLY A 20 -17.68 -14.37 -21.81
N ILE A 21 -17.32 -14.35 -20.53
CA ILE A 21 -17.74 -13.30 -19.59
C ILE A 21 -17.06 -11.97 -19.93
N ASN A 22 -15.74 -12.02 -20.21
CA ASN A 22 -14.93 -10.85 -20.54
C ASN A 22 -14.58 -10.79 -22.03
N TYR A 23 -15.10 -9.78 -22.73
CA TYR A 23 -14.78 -9.54 -24.15
C TYR A 23 -13.44 -8.82 -24.37
N LYS A 24 -12.72 -8.47 -23.31
CA LYS A 24 -11.39 -7.85 -23.36
C LYS A 24 -10.43 -8.64 -22.48
N ILE A 25 -9.18 -8.71 -22.92
CA ILE A 25 -8.05 -9.19 -22.12
C ILE A 25 -7.52 -7.95 -21.40
N GLY A 26 -7.43 -8.02 -20.07
CA GLY A 26 -6.74 -7.06 -19.23
C GLY A 26 -5.50 -7.69 -18.62
N GLU A 27 -4.40 -6.95 -18.52
CA GLU A 27 -3.19 -7.41 -17.84
C GLU A 27 -3.01 -6.69 -16.50
N VAL A 28 -2.48 -7.42 -15.51
CA VAL A 28 -2.24 -6.91 -14.15
C VAL A 28 -1.20 -5.79 -14.16
N HIS A 29 -0.13 -5.94 -14.96
CA HIS A 29 0.94 -4.96 -15.08
C HIS A 29 0.50 -3.63 -15.73
N ASP A 30 -0.56 -3.67 -16.56
CA ASP A 30 -1.14 -2.49 -17.21
C ASP A 30 -2.26 -1.83 -16.37
N GLY A 31 -2.56 -2.37 -15.17
CA GLY A 31 -3.69 -1.93 -14.34
C GLY A 31 -5.06 -2.18 -14.98
N ALA A 32 -5.14 -3.08 -15.97
CA ALA A 32 -6.33 -3.31 -16.79
C ALA A 32 -7.09 -4.60 -16.43
N ALA A 33 -6.61 -5.38 -15.46
CA ALA A 33 -7.26 -6.60 -14.99
C ALA A 33 -8.66 -6.31 -14.39
N THR A 34 -9.58 -7.26 -14.58
CA THR A 34 -10.99 -7.18 -14.14
C THR A 34 -11.19 -7.68 -12.72
N MET A 35 -10.31 -8.57 -12.24
CA MET A 35 -10.35 -9.13 -10.89
C MET A 35 -9.67 -8.21 -9.86
N ASP A 36 -8.58 -7.53 -10.24
CA ASP A 36 -7.92 -6.49 -9.44
C ASP A 36 -8.64 -5.13 -9.66
N TRP A 37 -9.83 -5.00 -9.07
CA TRP A 37 -10.70 -3.83 -9.28
C TRP A 37 -10.41 -2.67 -8.32
N MET A 38 -9.66 -2.88 -7.22
CA MET A 38 -9.31 -1.80 -6.29
C MET A 38 -8.11 -0.99 -6.78
N GLU A 39 -8.15 0.31 -6.53
CA GLU A 39 -7.11 1.26 -6.95
C GLU A 39 -5.72 0.90 -6.39
N GLU A 40 -5.64 0.36 -5.17
CA GLU A 40 -4.37 -0.11 -4.59
C GLU A 40 -3.86 -1.41 -5.19
N GLU A 41 -4.73 -2.30 -5.69
CA GLU A 41 -4.33 -3.53 -6.39
C GLU A 41 -3.69 -3.16 -7.74
N GLN A 42 -4.34 -2.28 -8.50
CA GLN A 42 -3.86 -1.78 -9.79
C GLN A 42 -2.54 -1.00 -9.68
N LYS A 43 -2.37 -0.18 -8.63
CA LYS A 43 -1.11 0.55 -8.39
C LYS A 43 0.06 -0.35 -8.03
N ARG A 44 -0.20 -1.44 -7.29
CA ARG A 44 0.85 -2.30 -6.70
C ARG A 44 1.11 -3.57 -7.53
N GLY A 45 0.21 -3.92 -8.45
CA GLY A 45 0.28 -5.15 -9.25
C GLY A 45 0.07 -6.43 -8.42
N ILE A 46 -0.66 -6.34 -7.30
CA ILE A 46 -0.94 -7.48 -6.42
C ILE A 46 -2.43 -7.55 -6.06
N THR A 47 -2.98 -8.75 -6.05
CA THR A 47 -4.34 -9.01 -5.54
C THR A 47 -4.35 -8.94 -4.02
N ILE A 48 -5.24 -8.10 -3.47
CA ILE A 48 -5.38 -7.77 -2.04
C ILE A 48 -6.65 -8.37 -1.47
N THR A 49 -7.78 -8.27 -2.18
CA THR A 49 -9.02 -8.94 -1.80
C THR A 49 -9.39 -10.04 -2.79
N SER A 50 -10.05 -11.07 -2.28
CA SER A 50 -10.59 -12.13 -3.11
C SER A 50 -11.81 -11.69 -3.90
N ALA A 51 -11.74 -11.77 -5.23
CA ALA A 51 -12.87 -11.55 -6.12
C ALA A 51 -13.59 -12.88 -6.41
N ALA A 52 -14.90 -12.92 -6.16
CA ALA A 52 -15.74 -14.08 -6.42
C ALA A 52 -16.60 -13.85 -7.68
N THR A 53 -16.47 -14.74 -8.66
CA THR A 53 -17.08 -14.63 -9.99
C THR A 53 -17.68 -15.97 -10.41
N THR A 54 -18.99 -16.01 -10.70
CA THR A 54 -19.55 -17.14 -11.45
C THR A 54 -19.20 -17.03 -12.93
N THR A 55 -18.86 -18.15 -13.55
CA THR A 55 -18.80 -18.33 -14.99
C THR A 55 -19.36 -19.70 -15.42
N PHE A 56 -19.45 -19.95 -16.72
CA PHE A 56 -19.89 -21.21 -17.30
C PHE A 56 -18.83 -21.74 -18.29
N TRP A 57 -18.47 -23.01 -18.15
CA TRP A 57 -17.61 -23.71 -19.12
C TRP A 57 -18.30 -25.00 -19.52
N LYS A 58 -18.52 -25.19 -20.83
CA LYS A 58 -19.45 -26.21 -21.36
C LYS A 58 -20.80 -26.10 -20.61
N ASP A 59 -21.40 -27.22 -20.23
CA ASP A 59 -22.67 -27.25 -19.47
C ASP A 59 -22.51 -27.11 -17.94
N HIS A 60 -21.32 -26.71 -17.44
CA HIS A 60 -21.03 -26.62 -16.01
C HIS A 60 -20.91 -25.17 -15.53
N GLN A 61 -21.53 -24.87 -14.39
CA GLN A 61 -21.35 -23.60 -13.68
C GLN A 61 -20.13 -23.69 -12.74
N ILE A 62 -19.19 -22.75 -12.89
CA ILE A 62 -17.98 -22.66 -12.08
C ILE A 62 -18.06 -21.38 -11.24
N ASN A 63 -17.90 -21.48 -9.93
CA ASN A 63 -17.76 -20.31 -9.05
C ASN A 63 -16.27 -20.14 -8.70
N ILE A 64 -15.62 -19.16 -9.32
CA ILE A 64 -14.19 -18.90 -9.13
C ILE A 64 -14.01 -17.89 -8.01
N ILE A 65 -13.10 -18.17 -7.09
CA ILE A 65 -12.59 -17.19 -6.13
C ILE A 65 -11.11 -17.00 -6.44
N ASP A 66 -10.72 -15.80 -6.85
CA ASP A 66 -9.30 -15.45 -6.89
C ASP A 66 -8.80 -15.14 -5.48
N THR A 67 -7.58 -15.52 -5.16
CA THR A 67 -7.03 -15.49 -3.79
C THR A 67 -5.72 -14.71 -3.78
N PRO A 68 -5.50 -13.77 -2.83
CA PRO A 68 -4.22 -13.11 -2.65
C PRO A 68 -3.03 -14.08 -2.58
N GLY A 69 -1.86 -13.61 -3.04
CA GLY A 69 -0.60 -14.36 -2.93
C GLY A 69 0.32 -13.90 -1.79
N HIS A 70 -0.01 -12.78 -1.15
CA HIS A 70 0.86 -12.11 -0.18
C HIS A 70 0.50 -12.50 1.25
N VAL A 71 1.53 -12.71 2.08
CA VAL A 71 1.40 -13.19 3.46
C VAL A 71 0.54 -12.29 4.37
N ASP A 72 0.67 -10.96 4.25
CA ASP A 72 -0.18 -9.95 4.90
C ASP A 72 -1.70 -10.16 4.72
N PHE A 73 -2.12 -10.85 3.65
CA PHE A 73 -3.51 -11.16 3.33
C PHE A 73 -3.79 -12.68 3.44
N THR A 74 -3.07 -13.40 4.30
CA THR A 74 -3.31 -14.84 4.57
C THR A 74 -4.74 -15.14 5.01
N ILE A 75 -5.41 -14.24 5.73
CA ILE A 75 -6.81 -14.45 6.13
C ILE A 75 -7.80 -14.46 4.94
N GLU A 76 -7.49 -13.70 3.88
CA GLU A 76 -8.22 -13.77 2.61
C GLU A 76 -8.03 -15.14 1.93
N VAL A 77 -6.95 -15.88 2.24
CA VAL A 77 -6.73 -17.22 1.70
C VAL A 77 -7.48 -18.27 2.54
N GLU A 78 -7.32 -18.25 3.86
CA GLU A 78 -7.97 -19.23 4.77
C GLU A 78 -9.50 -19.22 4.67
N ARG A 79 -10.11 -18.03 4.70
CA ARG A 79 -11.58 -17.90 4.64
C ARG A 79 -12.19 -18.45 3.35
N ASN A 80 -11.41 -18.45 2.28
CA ASN A 80 -11.83 -18.94 0.97
C ASN A 80 -11.57 -20.43 0.82
N LEU A 81 -10.41 -20.93 1.29
CA LEU A 81 -10.12 -22.37 1.33
C LEU A 81 -11.18 -23.17 2.09
N ARG A 82 -11.78 -22.61 3.15
CA ARG A 82 -12.89 -23.24 3.89
C ARG A 82 -14.23 -23.28 3.13
N VAL A 83 -14.36 -22.55 2.02
CA VAL A 83 -15.64 -22.28 1.32
C VAL A 83 -15.72 -22.91 -0.09
N LEU A 84 -14.56 -23.16 -0.68
CA LEU A 84 -14.41 -23.81 -1.96
C LEU A 84 -14.40 -25.34 -1.81
N ASP A 85 -14.94 -26.02 -2.82
CA ASP A 85 -14.99 -27.48 -2.87
C ASP A 85 -13.67 -28.08 -3.41
N GLY A 86 -12.89 -27.31 -4.17
CA GLY A 86 -11.61 -27.72 -4.74
C GLY A 86 -10.81 -26.52 -5.27
N ALA A 87 -9.50 -26.68 -5.43
CA ALA A 87 -8.57 -25.59 -5.73
C ALA A 87 -7.61 -25.87 -6.90
N VAL A 88 -7.28 -24.80 -7.63
CA VAL A 88 -6.18 -24.80 -8.61
C VAL A 88 -4.93 -24.19 -7.96
N ALA A 89 -3.90 -25.01 -7.80
CA ALA A 89 -2.57 -24.63 -7.33
C ALA A 89 -1.71 -24.21 -8.52
N VAL A 90 -1.41 -22.91 -8.65
CA VAL A 90 -0.61 -22.36 -9.75
C VAL A 90 0.85 -22.24 -9.32
N PHE A 91 1.78 -22.70 -10.15
CA PHE A 91 3.23 -22.61 -9.90
C PHE A 91 3.93 -21.90 -11.07
N ASP A 92 4.94 -21.06 -10.80
CA ASP A 92 5.82 -20.51 -11.84
C ASP A 92 6.79 -21.61 -12.28
N GLY A 93 6.78 -21.98 -13.57
CA GLY A 93 7.55 -23.11 -14.10
C GLY A 93 9.07 -22.98 -13.98
N LYS A 94 9.62 -21.80 -13.68
CA LYS A 94 11.06 -21.62 -13.40
C LYS A 94 11.39 -21.84 -11.91
N GLU A 95 10.56 -21.29 -11.03
CA GLU A 95 10.85 -21.29 -9.59
C GLU A 95 10.29 -22.54 -8.89
N GLY A 96 9.17 -23.09 -9.34
CA GLY A 96 8.49 -24.24 -8.75
C GLY A 96 7.74 -23.89 -7.46
N VAL A 97 7.83 -24.76 -6.43
CA VAL A 97 7.18 -24.55 -5.12
C VAL A 97 7.92 -23.52 -4.24
N GLU A 98 7.52 -22.26 -4.26
CA GLU A 98 8.01 -21.24 -3.32
C GLU A 98 7.46 -21.43 -1.87
N PRO A 99 8.11 -20.89 -0.82
CA PRO A 99 7.70 -21.05 0.58
C PRO A 99 6.27 -20.61 0.88
N GLN A 100 5.82 -19.50 0.27
CA GLN A 100 4.44 -19.03 0.39
C GLN A 100 3.46 -20.04 -0.23
N SER A 101 3.90 -20.82 -1.22
CA SER A 101 3.12 -21.94 -1.75
C SER A 101 3.04 -23.09 -0.75
N GLU A 102 4.11 -23.37 0.01
CA GLU A 102 4.07 -24.37 1.10
C GLU A 102 3.10 -23.96 2.21
N THR A 103 3.14 -22.71 2.67
CA THR A 103 2.24 -22.20 3.72
C THR A 103 0.78 -22.30 3.28
N VAL A 104 0.47 -21.87 2.05
CA VAL A 104 -0.91 -21.96 1.54
C VAL A 104 -1.32 -23.40 1.21
N TRP A 105 -0.39 -24.27 0.83
CA TRP A 105 -0.66 -25.71 0.66
C TRP A 105 -1.04 -26.36 2.00
N ARG A 106 -0.31 -26.06 3.09
CA ARG A 106 -0.67 -26.51 4.46
C ARG A 106 -2.02 -25.98 4.93
N GLN A 107 -2.40 -24.76 4.53
CA GLN A 107 -3.75 -24.25 4.78
C GLN A 107 -4.81 -25.07 4.03
N ALA A 108 -4.53 -25.49 2.78
CA ALA A 108 -5.42 -26.36 2.01
C ALA A 108 -5.48 -27.80 2.56
N ASP A 109 -4.38 -28.32 3.09
CA ASP A 109 -4.34 -29.62 3.80
C ASP A 109 -5.20 -29.58 5.08
N THR A 110 -5.11 -28.50 5.86
CA THR A 110 -5.92 -28.28 7.08
C THR A 110 -7.42 -28.38 6.83
N TYR A 111 -7.88 -28.00 5.62
CA TYR A 111 -9.29 -28.04 5.22
C TYR A 111 -9.63 -29.22 4.28
N ASP A 112 -8.71 -30.17 4.10
CA ASP A 112 -8.86 -31.35 3.22
C ASP A 112 -9.37 -31.01 1.81
N VAL A 113 -8.82 -29.96 1.20
CA VAL A 113 -9.26 -29.43 -0.10
C VAL A 113 -8.65 -30.23 -1.26
N PRO A 114 -9.46 -30.86 -2.14
CA PRO A 114 -9.01 -31.47 -3.39
C PRO A 114 -8.35 -30.46 -4.34
N ARG A 115 -7.22 -30.84 -4.96
CA ARG A 115 -6.34 -29.92 -5.69
C ARG A 115 -5.89 -30.46 -7.04
N ILE A 116 -5.82 -29.57 -8.03
CA ILE A 116 -5.04 -29.77 -9.26
C ILE A 116 -3.90 -28.73 -9.33
N CYS A 117 -2.78 -29.13 -9.92
CA CYS A 117 -1.58 -28.30 -10.08
C CYS A 117 -1.49 -27.79 -11.53
N PHE A 118 -1.27 -26.49 -11.72
CA PHE A 118 -1.04 -25.87 -13.02
C PHE A 118 0.33 -25.18 -13.05
N VAL A 119 1.28 -25.78 -13.77
CA VAL A 119 2.61 -25.22 -14.00
C VAL A 119 2.51 -24.17 -15.10
N ASN A 120 2.49 -22.91 -14.68
CA ASN A 120 2.27 -21.74 -15.52
C ASN A 120 3.61 -21.12 -15.95
N LYS A 121 3.55 -20.19 -16.92
CA LYS A 121 4.72 -19.52 -17.51
C LYS A 121 5.77 -20.49 -18.08
N MET A 122 5.33 -21.59 -18.70
CA MET A 122 6.23 -22.49 -19.45
C MET A 122 6.99 -21.79 -20.60
N ASP A 123 6.62 -20.55 -20.92
CA ASP A 123 7.29 -19.72 -21.92
C ASP A 123 8.45 -18.85 -21.41
N LYS A 124 8.70 -18.87 -20.10
CA LYS A 124 9.77 -18.11 -19.41
C LYS A 124 11.13 -18.80 -19.60
N LEU A 125 12.20 -18.03 -19.73
CA LEU A 125 13.56 -18.57 -19.79
C LEU A 125 13.91 -19.26 -18.46
N GLY A 126 14.43 -20.48 -18.52
CA GLY A 126 14.65 -21.36 -17.37
C GLY A 126 13.40 -22.07 -16.83
N ALA A 127 12.28 -22.08 -17.56
CA ALA A 127 11.10 -22.86 -17.15
C ALA A 127 11.32 -24.37 -17.34
N ASP A 128 11.21 -25.14 -16.25
CA ASP A 128 11.33 -26.59 -16.24
C ASP A 128 10.15 -27.24 -15.48
N PHE A 129 9.31 -27.93 -16.25
CA PHE A 129 8.17 -28.69 -15.75
C PHE A 129 8.58 -29.83 -14.82
N TYR A 130 9.66 -30.55 -15.15
CA TYR A 130 10.11 -31.73 -14.40
C TYR A 130 10.72 -31.31 -13.06
N PHE A 131 11.50 -30.22 -13.06
CA PHE A 131 11.92 -29.56 -11.81
C PHE A 131 10.72 -29.15 -10.96
N THR A 132 9.70 -28.51 -11.55
CA THR A 132 8.51 -28.10 -10.80
C THR A 132 7.78 -29.29 -10.17
N VAL A 133 7.53 -30.37 -10.95
CA VAL A 133 6.95 -31.64 -10.46
C VAL A 133 7.77 -32.24 -9.33
N GLN A 134 9.10 -32.23 -9.44
CA GLN A 134 9.99 -32.73 -8.40
C GLN A 134 9.90 -31.87 -7.13
N THR A 135 9.84 -30.54 -7.23
CA THR A 135 9.65 -29.67 -6.05
C THR A 135 8.28 -29.84 -5.38
N ILE A 136 7.22 -30.21 -6.12
CA ILE A 136 5.92 -30.58 -5.54
C ILE A 136 6.07 -31.81 -4.64
N LYS A 137 6.80 -32.82 -5.12
CA LYS A 137 7.07 -34.04 -4.33
C LYS A 137 7.97 -33.77 -3.11
N ASP A 138 9.05 -33.02 -3.30
CA ASP A 138 10.10 -32.89 -2.27
C ASP A 138 9.77 -31.85 -1.20
N ARG A 139 9.08 -30.75 -1.54
CA ARG A 139 8.77 -29.63 -0.60
C ARG A 139 7.38 -29.69 0.00
N LEU A 140 6.37 -30.12 -0.78
CA LEU A 140 4.99 -30.23 -0.30
C LEU A 140 4.69 -31.63 0.26
N HIS A 141 5.57 -32.61 0.02
CA HIS A 141 5.36 -34.03 0.32
C HIS A 141 4.08 -34.60 -0.32
N ALA A 142 3.59 -33.95 -1.39
CA ALA A 142 2.42 -34.37 -2.14
C ALA A 142 2.78 -35.44 -3.20
N LYS A 143 1.79 -36.25 -3.61
CA LYS A 143 1.92 -37.14 -4.77
C LYS A 143 1.46 -36.39 -6.05
N PRO A 144 2.37 -35.91 -6.93
CA PRO A 144 1.97 -35.34 -8.22
C PRO A 144 1.56 -36.45 -9.20
N LEU A 145 0.44 -36.27 -9.89
CA LEU A 145 -0.05 -37.17 -10.93
C LEU A 145 0.01 -36.47 -12.29
N VAL A 146 1.05 -36.73 -13.07
CA VAL A 146 1.29 -36.01 -14.32
C VAL A 146 0.28 -36.47 -15.39
N VAL A 147 -0.64 -35.59 -15.75
CA VAL A 147 -1.67 -35.84 -16.80
C VAL A 147 -1.34 -35.14 -18.13
N GLN A 148 -0.37 -34.21 -18.12
CA GLN A 148 0.12 -33.53 -19.32
C GLN A 148 1.64 -33.36 -19.33
N LEU A 149 2.23 -33.38 -20.52
CA LEU A 149 3.64 -33.02 -20.75
C LEU A 149 3.76 -31.79 -21.65
N PRO A 150 4.71 -30.87 -21.41
CA PRO A 150 4.96 -29.72 -22.29
C PRO A 150 5.65 -30.13 -23.61
N MET A 151 5.35 -29.42 -24.70
CA MET A 151 6.06 -29.49 -25.98
C MET A 151 6.71 -28.14 -26.31
N GLY A 152 7.99 -28.20 -26.69
CA GLY A 152 8.89 -27.03 -26.72
C GLY A 152 9.34 -26.60 -25.33
N VAL A 153 10.35 -25.72 -25.28
CA VAL A 153 10.87 -25.10 -24.06
C VAL A 153 10.90 -23.58 -24.21
N GLU A 154 10.68 -22.86 -23.11
CA GLU A 154 10.80 -21.40 -23.07
C GLU A 154 10.04 -20.69 -24.22
N SER A 155 10.70 -19.81 -24.96
CA SER A 155 10.13 -19.09 -26.11
C SER A 155 9.54 -20.01 -27.19
N GLU A 156 10.03 -21.23 -27.33
CA GLU A 156 9.57 -22.24 -28.29
C GLU A 156 8.39 -23.08 -27.79
N PHE A 157 7.89 -22.86 -26.55
CA PHE A 157 6.72 -23.58 -26.03
C PHE A 157 5.48 -23.44 -26.94
N TYR A 158 5.05 -24.56 -27.53
CA TYR A 158 4.03 -24.58 -28.58
C TYR A 158 2.83 -25.50 -28.29
N GLY A 159 2.88 -26.35 -27.27
CA GLY A 159 1.74 -27.20 -26.93
C GLY A 159 1.90 -28.06 -25.70
N VAL A 160 0.90 -28.90 -25.45
CA VAL A 160 0.89 -29.91 -24.40
C VAL A 160 0.43 -31.26 -24.94
N ILE A 161 0.94 -32.36 -24.40
CA ILE A 161 0.48 -33.71 -24.69
C ILE A 161 -0.57 -34.07 -23.65
N ASP A 162 -1.79 -34.37 -24.07
CA ASP A 162 -2.83 -35.00 -23.24
C ASP A 162 -2.47 -36.48 -23.09
N LEU A 163 -1.97 -36.88 -21.93
CA LEU A 163 -1.62 -38.28 -21.62
C LEU A 163 -2.87 -39.14 -21.41
N VAL A 164 -4.03 -38.57 -21.12
CA VAL A 164 -5.29 -39.31 -20.91
C VAL A 164 -5.85 -39.80 -22.23
N ARG A 165 -5.84 -38.94 -23.27
CA ARG A 165 -6.30 -39.26 -24.64
C ARG A 165 -5.18 -39.67 -25.60
N MET A 166 -3.91 -39.58 -25.17
CA MET A 166 -2.71 -39.82 -25.98
C MET A 166 -2.67 -38.98 -27.28
N ARG A 167 -2.82 -37.65 -27.16
CA ARG A 167 -2.79 -36.71 -28.30
C ARG A 167 -2.01 -35.44 -27.99
N ALA A 168 -1.47 -34.82 -29.04
CA ALA A 168 -0.82 -33.51 -28.95
C ALA A 168 -1.86 -32.40 -29.13
N LEU A 169 -1.86 -31.42 -28.23
CA LEU A 169 -2.67 -30.20 -28.29
C LEU A 169 -1.74 -29.02 -28.62
N THR A 170 -1.86 -28.43 -29.80
CA THR A 170 -0.89 -27.46 -30.34
C THR A 170 -1.49 -26.08 -30.57
N TRP A 171 -0.67 -25.07 -30.30
CA TRP A 171 -0.92 -23.65 -30.57
C TRP A 171 0.27 -23.09 -31.36
N ARG A 172 0.16 -23.15 -32.69
CA ARG A 172 1.22 -22.75 -33.63
C ARG A 172 1.15 -21.25 -33.91
N GLY A 173 2.27 -20.53 -33.79
CA GLY A 173 2.34 -19.08 -34.02
C GLY A 173 1.86 -18.22 -32.85
N GLU A 174 1.49 -16.96 -33.14
CA GLU A 174 0.78 -16.09 -32.20
C GLU A 174 -0.70 -16.47 -32.17
N VAL A 175 -1.16 -16.96 -31.01
CA VAL A 175 -2.55 -17.42 -30.82
C VAL A 175 -3.49 -16.23 -30.94
N GLN A 176 -4.36 -16.25 -31.94
CA GLN A 176 -5.32 -15.18 -32.13
C GLN A 176 -6.46 -15.27 -31.10
N LYS A 177 -7.17 -14.15 -31.00
CA LYS A 177 -8.12 -13.87 -29.94
C LYS A 177 -9.36 -14.77 -30.05
N GLY A 178 -9.39 -15.87 -29.29
CA GLY A 178 -10.45 -16.88 -29.33
C GLY A 178 -10.17 -18.05 -30.30
N GLU A 179 -8.92 -18.23 -30.71
CA GLU A 179 -8.46 -19.39 -31.47
C GLU A 179 -8.31 -20.62 -30.55
N ASP A 180 -8.79 -21.77 -31.01
CA ASP A 180 -8.74 -23.03 -30.27
C ASP A 180 -7.51 -23.87 -30.67
N TYR A 181 -7.14 -24.87 -29.86
CA TYR A 181 -5.98 -25.70 -30.16
C TYR A 181 -6.24 -26.68 -31.31
N ALA A 182 -5.21 -26.98 -32.09
CA ALA A 182 -5.25 -28.10 -33.02
C ALA A 182 -4.96 -29.41 -32.26
N ILE A 183 -5.63 -30.49 -32.67
CA ILE A 183 -5.42 -31.85 -32.15
C ILE A 183 -4.58 -32.60 -33.18
N GLU A 184 -3.38 -33.00 -32.79
CA GLU A 184 -2.38 -33.66 -33.63
C GLU A 184 -1.93 -35.01 -33.02
N GLU A 185 -1.26 -35.84 -33.80
CA GLU A 185 -0.54 -37.02 -33.27
C GLU A 185 0.69 -36.57 -32.47
N ILE A 186 1.09 -37.37 -31.47
CA ILE A 186 2.26 -37.06 -30.63
C ILE A 186 3.53 -37.11 -31.50
N PRO A 187 4.35 -36.04 -31.54
CA PRO A 187 5.61 -36.06 -32.28
C PRO A 187 6.54 -37.17 -31.82
N ALA A 188 7.26 -37.80 -32.75
CA ALA A 188 8.10 -38.97 -32.48
C ALA A 188 9.19 -38.73 -31.41
N GLU A 189 9.66 -37.49 -31.25
CA GLU A 189 10.62 -37.08 -30.22
C GLU A 189 10.07 -37.16 -28.79
N TYR A 190 8.74 -37.06 -28.61
CA TYR A 190 8.07 -37.14 -27.31
C TYR A 190 7.41 -38.50 -27.05
N ALA A 191 7.33 -39.39 -28.05
CA ALA A 191 6.55 -40.62 -27.97
C ALA A 191 7.02 -41.58 -26.85
N GLU A 192 8.34 -41.75 -26.67
CA GLU A 192 8.92 -42.58 -25.62
C GLU A 192 8.59 -42.04 -24.22
N LYS A 193 8.76 -40.72 -24.02
CA LYS A 193 8.46 -40.05 -22.74
C LYS A 193 6.96 -39.97 -22.44
N ALA A 194 6.12 -39.83 -23.47
CA ALA A 194 4.67 -39.91 -23.32
C ALA A 194 4.23 -41.32 -22.91
N ALA A 195 4.88 -42.38 -23.41
CA ALA A 195 4.62 -43.76 -22.98
C ALA A 195 5.05 -44.00 -21.53
N GLU A 196 6.25 -43.56 -21.13
CA GLU A 196 6.76 -43.64 -19.76
C GLU A 196 5.80 -42.99 -18.74
N TYR A 197 5.42 -41.73 -18.97
CA TYR A 197 4.52 -41.01 -18.08
C TYR A 197 3.07 -41.51 -18.14
N ARG A 198 2.65 -42.09 -19.27
CA ARG A 198 1.36 -42.80 -19.37
C ARG A 198 1.36 -44.07 -18.53
N GLU A 199 2.44 -44.84 -18.53
CA GLU A 199 2.56 -46.05 -17.69
C GLU A 199 2.48 -45.69 -16.20
N ALA A 200 3.25 -44.69 -15.76
CA ALA A 200 3.20 -44.18 -14.39
C ALA A 200 1.82 -43.60 -13.98
N LEU A 201 1.12 -42.93 -14.92
CA LEU A 201 -0.26 -42.46 -14.71
C LEU A 201 -1.22 -43.64 -14.49
N MET A 202 -1.11 -44.70 -15.30
CA MET A 202 -1.96 -45.89 -15.17
C MET A 202 -1.66 -46.67 -13.89
N GLU A 203 -0.39 -46.83 -13.51
CA GLU A 203 0.04 -47.49 -12.27
C GLU A 203 -0.54 -46.80 -11.03
N ALA A 204 -0.44 -45.46 -10.96
CA ALA A 204 -0.96 -44.67 -9.83
C ALA A 204 -2.49 -44.72 -9.71
N ILE A 205 -3.21 -44.76 -10.84
CA ILE A 205 -4.68 -44.93 -10.83
C ILE A 205 -5.05 -46.35 -10.42
N ALA A 206 -4.36 -47.36 -10.96
CA ALA A 206 -4.58 -48.76 -10.63
C ALA A 206 -4.32 -49.06 -9.14
N GLU A 207 -3.38 -48.38 -8.48
CA GLU A 207 -3.15 -48.49 -7.03
C GLU A 207 -4.42 -48.22 -6.20
N SER A 208 -5.32 -47.35 -6.69
CA SER A 208 -6.51 -46.89 -5.96
C SER A 208 -7.79 -47.72 -6.17
N ASP A 209 -7.84 -48.58 -7.20
CA ASP A 209 -9.04 -49.35 -7.58
C ASP A 209 -8.65 -50.79 -7.93
N GLU A 210 -9.05 -51.74 -7.09
CA GLU A 210 -8.79 -53.18 -7.22
C GLU A 210 -9.27 -53.75 -8.57
N SER A 211 -10.38 -53.23 -9.12
CA SER A 211 -10.91 -53.67 -10.42
C SER A 211 -10.15 -53.08 -11.61
N LEU A 212 -9.57 -51.88 -11.48
CA LEU A 212 -8.64 -51.35 -12.48
C LEU A 212 -7.27 -52.03 -12.39
N MET A 213 -6.81 -52.36 -11.18
CA MET A 213 -5.58 -53.10 -10.92
C MET A 213 -5.56 -54.47 -11.60
N ASP A 214 -6.60 -55.28 -11.37
CA ASP A 214 -6.71 -56.62 -11.97
C ASP A 214 -6.70 -56.57 -13.51
N ARG A 215 -7.41 -55.60 -14.10
CA ARG A 215 -7.49 -55.41 -15.56
C ARG A 215 -6.19 -54.87 -16.16
N TYR A 216 -5.51 -53.99 -15.45
CA TYR A 216 -4.19 -53.49 -15.83
C TYR A 216 -3.15 -54.62 -15.85
N PHE A 217 -3.10 -55.46 -14.81
CA PHE A 217 -2.23 -56.65 -14.79
C PHE A 217 -2.61 -57.73 -15.81
N ALA A 218 -3.89 -57.82 -16.19
CA ALA A 218 -4.35 -58.68 -17.28
C ALA A 218 -3.97 -58.15 -18.68
N GLY A 219 -3.50 -56.90 -18.79
CA GLY A 219 -3.18 -56.25 -20.06
C GLY A 219 -4.41 -55.87 -20.89
N GLU A 220 -5.55 -55.64 -20.24
CA GLU A 220 -6.77 -55.19 -20.91
C GLU A 220 -6.69 -53.69 -21.27
N GLU A 221 -7.32 -53.30 -22.38
CA GLU A 221 -7.49 -51.88 -22.70
C GLU A 221 -8.46 -51.22 -21.70
N ILE A 222 -7.97 -50.21 -21.00
CA ILE A 222 -8.77 -49.36 -20.09
C ILE A 222 -9.21 -48.13 -20.90
N SER A 223 -10.51 -47.83 -20.86
CA SER A 223 -11.11 -46.73 -21.63
C SER A 223 -10.77 -45.36 -21.05
N VAL A 224 -10.88 -44.32 -21.88
CA VAL A 224 -10.66 -42.92 -21.47
C VAL A 224 -11.59 -42.51 -20.31
N GLU A 225 -12.84 -42.97 -20.32
CA GLU A 225 -13.84 -42.66 -19.29
C GLU A 225 -13.47 -43.30 -17.94
N GLU A 226 -12.96 -44.54 -17.94
CA GLU A 226 -12.46 -45.22 -16.74
C GLU A 226 -11.21 -44.53 -16.17
N ILE A 227 -10.32 -44.03 -17.03
CA ILE A 227 -9.13 -43.27 -16.62
C ILE A 227 -9.53 -41.92 -16.02
N GLU A 228 -10.44 -41.17 -16.65
CA GLU A 228 -10.93 -39.90 -16.09
C GLU A 228 -11.64 -40.12 -14.75
N HIS A 229 -12.40 -41.22 -14.60
CA HIS A 229 -13.01 -41.60 -13.33
C HIS A 229 -11.97 -41.93 -12.25
N GLY A 230 -10.95 -42.73 -12.58
CA GLY A 230 -9.86 -43.06 -11.67
C GLY A 230 -9.06 -41.84 -11.22
N ILE A 231 -8.70 -40.94 -12.15
CA ILE A 231 -8.05 -39.65 -11.81
C ILE A 231 -8.95 -38.83 -10.89
N ARG A 232 -10.26 -38.74 -11.17
CA ARG A 232 -11.21 -38.02 -10.31
C ARG A 232 -11.26 -38.62 -8.90
N ALA A 233 -11.32 -39.95 -8.78
CA ALA A 233 -11.37 -40.63 -7.49
C ALA A 233 -10.16 -40.27 -6.60
N VAL A 234 -8.94 -40.39 -7.11
CA VAL A 234 -7.71 -40.05 -6.35
C VAL A 234 -7.50 -38.55 -6.12
N THR A 235 -8.14 -37.71 -6.94
CA THR A 235 -8.11 -36.24 -6.76
C THR A 235 -9.06 -35.82 -5.64
N VAL A 236 -10.30 -36.35 -5.63
CA VAL A 236 -11.32 -36.00 -4.63
C VAL A 236 -10.98 -36.52 -3.24
N THR A 237 -10.20 -37.60 -3.13
CA THR A 237 -9.64 -38.07 -1.84
C THR A 237 -8.36 -37.34 -1.41
N SER A 238 -7.90 -36.34 -2.18
CA SER A 238 -6.63 -35.62 -1.98
C SER A 238 -5.37 -36.51 -2.00
N GLU A 239 -5.46 -37.77 -2.46
CA GLU A 239 -4.32 -38.70 -2.45
C GLU A 239 -3.29 -38.34 -3.52
N TYR A 240 -3.75 -38.07 -4.73
CA TYR A 240 -2.93 -37.70 -5.88
C TYR A 240 -3.42 -36.37 -6.46
N ASN A 241 -2.48 -35.54 -6.92
CA ASN A 241 -2.75 -34.17 -7.37
C ASN A 241 -2.44 -34.07 -8.88
N PRO A 242 -3.45 -34.02 -9.77
CA PRO A 242 -3.24 -33.92 -11.21
C PRO A 242 -2.39 -32.70 -11.60
N VAL A 243 -1.32 -32.91 -12.36
CA VAL A 243 -0.40 -31.85 -12.82
C VAL A 243 -0.57 -31.58 -14.31
N LEU A 244 -0.88 -30.33 -14.61
CA LEU A 244 -1.06 -29.72 -15.92
C LEU A 244 -0.03 -28.62 -16.15
N CYS A 245 0.15 -28.18 -17.39
CA CYS A 245 1.10 -27.11 -17.72
C CYS A 245 0.60 -26.17 -18.81
N GLY A 246 1.17 -24.96 -18.87
CA GLY A 246 0.84 -23.99 -19.90
C GLY A 246 1.47 -22.61 -19.70
N THR A 247 0.92 -21.65 -20.42
CA THR A 247 1.23 -20.22 -20.25
C THR A 247 -0.05 -19.41 -20.40
N ALA A 248 -0.52 -18.90 -19.25
CA ALA A 248 -1.62 -17.95 -19.20
C ALA A 248 -1.25 -16.60 -19.86
N TYR A 249 0.03 -16.29 -20.05
CA TYR A 249 0.45 -15.08 -20.77
C TYR A 249 0.23 -15.23 -22.28
N LYS A 250 0.78 -16.29 -22.90
CA LYS A 250 0.66 -16.54 -24.35
C LYS A 250 -0.61 -17.29 -24.77
N ASN A 251 -1.62 -17.40 -23.89
CA ASN A 251 -2.91 -18.05 -24.16
C ASN A 251 -2.83 -19.56 -24.53
N LYS A 252 -1.89 -20.31 -23.94
CA LYS A 252 -1.71 -21.76 -24.23
C LYS A 252 -1.93 -22.60 -22.96
N GLY A 253 -2.64 -23.72 -23.08
CA GLY A 253 -2.87 -24.67 -21.97
C GLY A 253 -3.99 -24.30 -20.98
N VAL A 254 -4.63 -23.13 -21.11
CA VAL A 254 -5.73 -22.73 -20.19
C VAL A 254 -7.04 -23.48 -20.48
N GLN A 255 -7.42 -23.70 -21.75
CA GLN A 255 -8.64 -24.48 -22.04
C GLN A 255 -8.56 -25.95 -21.54
N PRO A 256 -7.45 -26.70 -21.75
CA PRO A 256 -7.33 -28.03 -21.15
C PRO A 256 -7.30 -28.03 -19.62
N MET A 257 -6.83 -26.96 -18.99
CA MET A 257 -6.91 -26.82 -17.53
C MET A 257 -8.36 -26.62 -17.06
N LEU A 258 -9.18 -25.85 -17.78
CA LEU A 258 -10.62 -25.76 -17.51
C LEU A 258 -11.37 -27.08 -17.75
N ASP A 259 -10.93 -27.88 -18.70
CA ASP A 259 -11.47 -29.23 -18.91
C ASP A 259 -11.12 -30.16 -17.74
N ALA A 260 -9.89 -30.09 -17.22
CA ALA A 260 -9.47 -30.83 -16.04
C ALA A 260 -10.17 -30.36 -14.74
N VAL A 261 -10.51 -29.08 -14.62
CA VAL A 261 -11.36 -28.56 -13.52
C VAL A 261 -12.71 -29.27 -13.49
N ILE A 262 -13.38 -29.44 -14.64
CA ILE A 262 -14.65 -30.18 -14.70
C ILE A 262 -14.43 -31.67 -14.43
N ALA A 263 -13.43 -32.28 -15.06
CA ALA A 263 -13.20 -33.72 -15.01
C ALA A 263 -12.77 -34.22 -13.63
N TYR A 264 -11.88 -33.51 -12.93
CA TYR A 264 -11.18 -34.04 -11.76
C TYR A 264 -11.51 -33.36 -10.42
N LEU A 265 -11.93 -32.08 -10.40
CA LEU A 265 -12.32 -31.42 -9.15
C LEU A 265 -13.77 -31.79 -8.74
N PRO A 266 -14.06 -31.88 -7.43
CA PRO A 266 -15.35 -32.31 -6.92
C PRO A 266 -16.48 -31.31 -7.23
N ALA A 267 -17.69 -31.85 -7.39
CA ALA A 267 -18.91 -31.06 -7.19
C ALA A 267 -19.23 -30.94 -5.68
N PRO A 268 -20.08 -29.98 -5.26
CA PRO A 268 -20.52 -29.87 -3.87
C PRO A 268 -21.17 -31.12 -3.27
N THR A 269 -21.60 -32.07 -4.11
CA THR A 269 -22.16 -33.38 -3.73
C THR A 269 -21.10 -34.45 -3.46
N ASP A 270 -19.87 -34.25 -3.95
CA ASP A 270 -18.77 -35.21 -3.87
C ASP A 270 -17.89 -34.94 -2.64
N VAL A 271 -17.96 -33.72 -2.10
CA VAL A 271 -17.31 -33.31 -0.86
C VAL A 271 -18.06 -33.87 0.36
N LYS A 272 -17.34 -34.12 1.45
CA LYS A 272 -17.92 -34.51 2.75
C LYS A 272 -19.01 -33.52 3.18
N PRO A 273 -20.17 -33.99 3.67
CA PRO A 273 -21.21 -33.15 4.27
C PRO A 273 -20.65 -32.22 5.35
N VAL A 274 -21.17 -31.00 5.46
CA VAL A 274 -20.61 -30.04 6.43
C VAL A 274 -21.04 -30.42 7.86
N GLU A 275 -20.07 -30.39 8.77
CA GLU A 275 -20.27 -30.64 10.19
C GLU A 275 -20.49 -29.34 10.97
N GLY A 276 -21.22 -29.45 12.07
CA GLY A 276 -21.50 -28.37 13.01
C GLY A 276 -22.07 -28.92 14.31
N THR A 277 -22.52 -28.03 15.20
CA THR A 277 -23.14 -28.37 16.48
C THR A 277 -24.53 -27.75 16.63
N LEU A 278 -25.32 -28.24 17.58
CA LEU A 278 -26.51 -27.52 18.05
C LEU A 278 -26.09 -26.27 18.85
N LEU A 279 -27.09 -25.46 19.24
CA LEU A 279 -26.89 -24.27 20.09
C LEU A 279 -26.34 -24.59 21.50
N ASP A 280 -26.22 -25.87 21.86
CA ASP A 280 -25.54 -26.31 23.09
C ASP A 280 -24.00 -26.33 22.96
N GLY A 281 -23.47 -26.28 21.73
CA GLY A 281 -22.03 -26.35 21.44
C GLY A 281 -21.42 -27.75 21.57
N GLU A 282 -22.19 -28.77 21.96
CA GLU A 282 -21.69 -30.13 22.25
C GLU A 282 -22.28 -31.19 21.33
N THR A 283 -23.54 -31.06 20.90
CA THR A 283 -24.22 -32.08 20.10
C THR A 283 -23.88 -31.93 18.61
N PRO A 284 -23.17 -32.88 17.97
CA PRO A 284 -22.80 -32.76 16.56
C PRO A 284 -24.01 -32.95 15.63
N VAL A 285 -24.01 -32.20 14.54
CA VAL A 285 -25.02 -32.22 13.47
C VAL A 285 -24.32 -32.16 12.12
N VAL A 286 -24.78 -32.98 11.19
CA VAL A 286 -24.29 -33.05 9.81
C VAL A 286 -25.33 -32.47 8.86
N ARG A 287 -24.89 -31.75 7.83
CA ARG A 287 -25.74 -31.18 6.77
C ARG A 287 -25.26 -31.63 5.39
N HIS A 288 -26.09 -32.37 4.67
CA HIS A 288 -25.77 -32.82 3.31
C HIS A 288 -26.07 -31.72 2.28
N ALA A 289 -25.31 -31.72 1.18
CA ALA A 289 -25.43 -30.77 0.07
C ALA A 289 -26.67 -31.03 -0.80
N THR A 290 -27.85 -30.88 -0.20
CA THR A 290 -29.16 -31.09 -0.86
C THR A 290 -30.06 -29.88 -0.68
N THR A 291 -31.03 -29.69 -1.60
CA THR A 291 -32.02 -28.60 -1.50
C THR A 291 -33.29 -28.96 -0.72
N GLU A 292 -33.36 -30.20 -0.22
CA GLU A 292 -34.47 -30.71 0.61
C GLU A 292 -34.20 -30.58 2.11
N GLU A 293 -32.93 -30.46 2.52
CA GLU A 293 -32.57 -30.21 3.91
C GLU A 293 -32.94 -28.79 4.40
N PRO A 294 -33.01 -28.58 5.74
CA PRO A 294 -33.11 -27.26 6.33
C PRO A 294 -31.98 -26.34 5.85
N PHE A 295 -32.25 -25.04 5.70
CA PHE A 295 -31.24 -24.11 5.22
C PHE A 295 -30.05 -23.98 6.20
N SER A 296 -28.82 -24.11 5.68
CA SER A 296 -27.59 -23.70 6.38
C SER A 296 -26.59 -23.04 5.42
N ALA A 297 -25.95 -21.98 5.91
CA ALA A 297 -24.94 -21.22 5.18
C ALA A 297 -23.90 -20.60 6.13
N LEU A 298 -22.68 -20.38 5.63
CA LEU A 298 -21.62 -19.66 6.34
C LEU A 298 -21.39 -18.30 5.69
N ALA A 299 -21.38 -17.22 6.49
CA ALA A 299 -20.94 -15.91 6.04
C ALA A 299 -19.40 -15.84 6.06
N PHE A 300 -18.76 -15.65 4.91
CA PHE A 300 -17.29 -15.80 4.78
C PHE A 300 -16.56 -14.56 4.26
N LYS A 301 -17.28 -13.60 3.66
CA LYS A 301 -16.74 -12.30 3.28
C LYS A 301 -17.80 -11.23 3.50
N ILE A 302 -17.38 -10.06 3.94
CA ILE A 302 -18.20 -8.84 3.96
C ILE A 302 -17.54 -7.81 3.05
N MET A 303 -18.35 -6.99 2.38
CA MET A 303 -17.88 -5.93 1.51
C MET A 303 -18.84 -4.74 1.53
N THR A 304 -18.30 -3.53 1.65
CA THR A 304 -19.09 -2.29 1.54
C THR A 304 -19.32 -1.95 0.07
N HIS A 305 -20.58 -1.94 -0.38
CA HIS A 305 -20.97 -1.54 -1.73
C HIS A 305 -21.59 -0.13 -1.78
N PRO A 306 -21.23 0.75 -2.75
CA PRO A 306 -21.74 2.12 -2.81
C PRO A 306 -23.27 2.26 -2.91
N PHE A 307 -23.94 1.35 -3.62
CA PHE A 307 -25.39 1.42 -3.84
C PHE A 307 -26.23 0.58 -2.87
N TYR A 308 -25.67 -0.53 -2.38
CA TYR A 308 -26.41 -1.52 -1.58
C TYR A 308 -25.99 -1.56 -0.10
N GLY A 309 -24.94 -0.84 0.29
CA GLY A 309 -24.41 -0.87 1.66
C GLY A 309 -23.66 -2.18 1.92
N LYS A 310 -23.89 -2.81 3.07
CA LYS A 310 -23.21 -4.05 3.47
C LYS A 310 -23.69 -5.23 2.61
N LEU A 311 -22.80 -5.76 1.77
CA LEU A 311 -22.94 -7.06 1.13
C LEU A 311 -22.28 -8.11 2.03
N THR A 312 -22.99 -9.20 2.31
CA THR A 312 -22.45 -10.39 2.98
C THR A 312 -22.42 -11.54 2.00
N TYR A 313 -21.24 -12.07 1.71
CA TYR A 313 -21.06 -13.26 0.89
C TYR A 313 -21.29 -14.50 1.76
N ILE A 314 -22.15 -15.37 1.26
CA ILE A 314 -22.55 -16.61 1.94
C ILE A 314 -22.29 -17.81 1.04
N ARG A 315 -21.77 -18.88 1.64
CA ARG A 315 -21.74 -20.23 1.03
C ARG A 315 -22.91 -21.00 1.58
N VAL A 316 -23.83 -21.45 0.72
CA VAL A 316 -24.96 -22.27 1.14
C VAL A 316 -24.53 -23.74 1.10
N TYR A 317 -24.56 -24.39 2.26
CA TYR A 317 -24.19 -25.80 2.38
C TYR A 317 -25.40 -26.72 2.26
N SER A 318 -26.56 -26.33 2.79
CA SER A 318 -27.78 -27.14 2.70
C SER A 318 -29.04 -26.29 2.52
N GLY A 319 -30.07 -26.92 1.96
CA GLY A 319 -31.39 -26.35 1.73
C GLY A 319 -31.46 -25.29 0.64
N LYS A 320 -32.43 -24.39 0.79
CA LYS A 320 -32.70 -23.27 -0.11
C LYS A 320 -33.30 -22.11 0.66
N ILE A 321 -33.04 -20.88 0.22
CA ILE A 321 -33.56 -19.67 0.85
C ILE A 321 -34.10 -18.71 -0.21
N ALA A 322 -35.33 -18.21 0.00
CA ALA A 322 -35.94 -17.24 -0.89
C ALA A 322 -35.58 -15.81 -0.47
N SER A 323 -35.50 -14.91 -1.45
CA SER A 323 -35.40 -13.47 -1.21
C SER A 323 -36.55 -12.98 -0.32
N GLY A 324 -36.24 -12.24 0.75
CA GLY A 324 -37.24 -11.78 1.73
C GLY A 324 -37.51 -12.73 2.90
N ALA A 325 -36.93 -13.93 2.94
CA ALA A 325 -37.12 -14.92 4.01
C ALA A 325 -36.47 -14.52 5.34
N GLN A 326 -36.98 -15.06 6.45
CA GLN A 326 -36.42 -14.93 7.79
C GLN A 326 -35.50 -16.11 8.11
N MET A 327 -34.43 -15.84 8.85
CA MET A 327 -33.40 -16.80 9.24
C MET A 327 -32.89 -16.48 10.65
N ILE A 328 -32.04 -17.35 11.19
CA ILE A 328 -31.29 -17.06 12.42
C ILE A 328 -29.79 -17.08 12.13
N ASN A 329 -29.09 -16.06 12.64
CA ASN A 329 -27.66 -16.11 12.90
C ASN A 329 -27.49 -16.87 14.21
N SER A 330 -27.17 -18.16 14.11
CA SER A 330 -27.09 -19.09 15.24
C SER A 330 -25.86 -18.84 16.10
N THR A 331 -24.75 -18.39 15.52
CA THR A 331 -23.53 -17.99 16.24
C THR A 331 -23.79 -16.88 17.26
N LYS A 332 -24.76 -15.98 17.00
CA LYS A 332 -25.08 -14.83 17.87
C LYS A 332 -26.48 -14.87 18.50
N ASP A 333 -27.27 -15.92 18.25
CA ASP A 333 -28.70 -16.03 18.57
C ASP A 333 -29.50 -14.77 18.14
N ARG A 334 -29.31 -14.33 16.89
CA ARG A 334 -29.99 -13.15 16.32
C ARG A 334 -30.84 -13.49 15.12
N LYS A 335 -32.10 -13.02 15.12
CA LYS A 335 -32.99 -13.15 13.96
C LYS A 335 -32.61 -12.16 12.88
N GLU A 336 -32.33 -12.67 11.69
CA GLU A 336 -31.93 -11.91 10.51
C GLU A 336 -32.96 -12.07 9.38
N ARG A 337 -32.84 -11.26 8.34
CA ARG A 337 -33.71 -11.34 7.17
C ARG A 337 -32.95 -11.03 5.88
N ILE A 338 -33.00 -11.95 4.92
CA ILE A 338 -32.47 -11.68 3.58
C ILE A 338 -33.33 -10.62 2.89
N GLY A 339 -32.73 -9.53 2.44
CA GLY A 339 -33.40 -8.48 1.67
C GLY A 339 -33.39 -8.76 0.17
N LYS A 340 -32.20 -8.98 -0.39
CA LYS A 340 -31.98 -9.43 -1.79
C LYS A 340 -30.80 -10.41 -1.84
N ILE A 341 -30.82 -11.29 -2.84
CA ILE A 341 -29.76 -12.23 -3.16
C ILE A 341 -29.20 -11.87 -4.54
N PHE A 342 -27.88 -11.87 -4.67
CA PHE A 342 -27.16 -11.60 -5.90
C PHE A 342 -26.14 -12.70 -6.18
N GLN A 343 -26.03 -13.05 -7.45
CA GLN A 343 -24.90 -13.78 -8.00
C GLN A 343 -23.90 -12.77 -8.56
N MET A 344 -22.63 -12.89 -8.14
CA MET A 344 -21.59 -11.91 -8.47
C MET A 344 -20.79 -12.35 -9.69
N HIS A 345 -20.49 -11.40 -10.57
CA HIS A 345 -19.60 -11.58 -11.70
C HIS A 345 -18.57 -10.43 -11.69
N SER A 346 -17.41 -10.68 -11.08
CA SER A 346 -16.49 -9.64 -10.61
C SER A 346 -17.25 -8.52 -9.87
N ASN A 347 -17.36 -7.33 -10.47
CA ASN A 347 -17.98 -6.15 -9.90
C ASN A 347 -19.47 -5.96 -10.26
N LYS A 348 -20.09 -6.88 -11.01
CA LYS A 348 -21.48 -6.79 -11.45
C LYS A 348 -22.39 -7.74 -10.68
N GLU A 349 -23.51 -7.22 -10.18
CA GLU A 349 -24.49 -7.97 -9.39
C GLU A 349 -25.68 -8.41 -10.25
N ASN A 350 -25.83 -9.72 -10.45
CA ASN A 350 -27.00 -10.31 -11.11
C ASN A 350 -28.01 -10.76 -10.02
N PRO A 351 -29.20 -10.13 -9.89
CA PRO A 351 -30.16 -10.50 -8.86
C PRO A 351 -30.79 -11.86 -9.13
N VAL A 352 -30.99 -12.65 -8.07
CA VAL A 352 -31.64 -13.97 -8.12
C VAL A 352 -32.74 -14.10 -7.06
N ASP A 353 -33.80 -14.87 -7.37
CA ASP A 353 -34.98 -14.99 -6.49
C ASP A 353 -34.74 -15.90 -5.28
N SER A 354 -33.83 -16.86 -5.39
CA SER A 354 -33.48 -17.81 -4.31
C SER A 354 -32.03 -18.27 -4.39
N GLY A 355 -31.43 -18.52 -3.22
CA GLY A 355 -30.17 -19.24 -3.09
C GLY A 355 -30.38 -20.73 -2.81
N MET A 356 -29.49 -21.58 -3.33
CA MET A 356 -29.55 -23.05 -3.24
C MET A 356 -28.22 -23.63 -2.72
N ALA A 357 -28.26 -24.80 -2.09
CA ALA A 357 -27.08 -25.55 -1.65
C ALA A 357 -26.04 -25.73 -2.75
N GLY A 358 -24.76 -25.66 -2.38
CA GLY A 358 -23.61 -25.79 -3.29
C GLY A 358 -23.18 -24.47 -3.97
N HIS A 359 -23.92 -23.39 -3.80
CA HIS A 359 -23.62 -22.10 -4.44
C HIS A 359 -23.17 -21.01 -3.46
N ILE A 360 -22.47 -20.02 -4.02
CA ILE A 360 -22.03 -18.79 -3.34
C ILE A 360 -22.87 -17.62 -3.83
N TYR A 361 -23.36 -16.81 -2.90
CA TYR A 361 -24.16 -15.61 -3.19
C TYR A 361 -23.72 -14.43 -2.34
N ALA A 362 -23.95 -13.21 -2.82
CA ALA A 362 -23.90 -12.00 -2.00
C ALA A 362 -25.34 -11.62 -1.59
N VAL A 363 -25.56 -11.36 -0.30
CA VAL A 363 -26.86 -10.95 0.25
C VAL A 363 -26.81 -9.57 0.89
N VAL A 364 -27.93 -8.86 0.81
CA VAL A 364 -28.14 -7.53 1.43
C VAL A 364 -29.22 -7.64 2.50
N GLY A 365 -29.07 -6.91 3.60
CA GLY A 365 -30.12 -6.71 4.62
C GLY A 365 -29.83 -7.34 5.97
N LEU A 366 -28.74 -8.12 6.08
CA LEU A 366 -28.21 -8.62 7.34
C LEU A 366 -27.62 -7.46 8.15
N LYS A 367 -27.87 -7.44 9.46
CA LYS A 367 -27.46 -6.33 10.34
C LYS A 367 -26.26 -6.69 11.21
N ASP A 368 -26.41 -7.76 11.97
CA ASP A 368 -25.50 -8.14 13.05
C ASP A 368 -24.53 -9.25 12.63
N THR A 369 -24.67 -9.74 11.39
CA THR A 369 -23.84 -10.79 10.79
C THR A 369 -22.43 -10.30 10.44
N THR A 370 -21.41 -11.07 10.86
CA THR A 370 -19.97 -10.87 10.56
C THR A 370 -19.39 -12.09 9.82
N THR A 371 -18.18 -11.97 9.30
CA THR A 371 -17.40 -13.10 8.77
C THR A 371 -17.22 -14.17 9.85
N GLY A 372 -17.44 -15.44 9.50
CA GLY A 372 -17.44 -16.60 10.41
C GLY A 372 -18.81 -16.97 10.98
N ASP A 373 -19.84 -16.12 10.85
CA ASP A 373 -21.16 -16.41 11.41
C ASP A 373 -21.93 -17.47 10.60
N THR A 374 -22.65 -18.34 11.30
CA THR A 374 -23.57 -19.31 10.70
C THR A 374 -24.98 -18.74 10.55
N LEU A 375 -25.56 -18.95 9.38
CA LEU A 375 -26.90 -18.53 8.99
C LEU A 375 -27.75 -19.77 8.69
N CYS A 376 -28.84 -19.99 9.43
CA CYS A 376 -29.63 -21.22 9.31
C CYS A 376 -31.16 -21.03 9.48
N ASP A 377 -31.90 -22.11 9.23
CA ASP A 377 -33.34 -22.18 9.46
C ASP A 377 -33.68 -22.04 10.96
N PRO A 378 -34.55 -21.09 11.38
CA PRO A 378 -34.94 -20.91 12.78
C PRO A 378 -35.61 -22.12 13.43
N ALA A 379 -36.19 -23.04 12.65
CA ALA A 379 -36.80 -24.27 13.14
C ALA A 379 -35.80 -25.42 13.33
N SER A 380 -34.59 -25.29 12.79
CA SER A 380 -33.55 -26.32 12.85
C SER A 380 -32.15 -25.71 12.96
N PRO A 381 -31.86 -24.97 14.05
CA PRO A 381 -30.62 -24.23 14.21
C PRO A 381 -29.40 -25.15 14.27
N VAL A 382 -28.31 -24.70 13.67
CA VAL A 382 -27.00 -25.35 13.67
C VAL A 382 -25.93 -24.25 13.71
N ILE A 383 -24.82 -24.49 14.40
CA ILE A 383 -23.60 -23.65 14.36
C ILE A 383 -22.58 -24.44 13.55
N LEU A 384 -22.21 -23.95 12.37
CA LEU A 384 -21.10 -24.52 11.60
C LEU A 384 -19.79 -24.08 12.26
N GLU A 385 -18.75 -24.90 12.11
CA GLU A 385 -17.41 -24.63 12.64
C GLU A 385 -16.90 -23.23 12.19
N SER A 386 -16.54 -22.40 13.17
CA SER A 386 -16.10 -21.02 12.95
C SER A 386 -14.61 -20.92 12.67
N MET A 387 -14.22 -19.99 11.78
CA MET A 387 -12.81 -19.68 11.52
C MET A 387 -12.12 -19.12 12.78
N VAL A 388 -10.90 -19.59 13.06
CA VAL A 388 -10.04 -19.04 14.12
C VAL A 388 -9.15 -17.97 13.50
N PHE A 389 -9.26 -16.73 13.97
CA PHE A 389 -8.46 -15.61 13.46
C PHE A 389 -7.16 -15.44 14.26
N PRO A 390 -5.99 -15.29 13.62
CA PRO A 390 -4.73 -15.05 14.31
C PRO A 390 -4.72 -13.68 15.01
N THR A 391 -3.88 -13.54 16.04
CA THR A 391 -3.70 -12.26 16.74
C THR A 391 -2.83 -11.31 15.92
N PRO A 392 -3.19 -10.01 15.80
CA PRO A 392 -2.38 -9.01 15.11
C PRO A 392 -0.97 -8.85 15.69
N VAL A 393 0.01 -8.53 14.85
CA VAL A 393 1.44 -8.46 15.22
C VAL A 393 2.04 -7.05 15.15
N ILE A 394 1.41 -6.12 14.43
CA ILE A 394 1.83 -4.71 14.34
C ILE A 394 0.72 -3.79 14.84
N GLU A 395 1.11 -2.74 15.54
CA GLU A 395 0.21 -1.68 16.02
C GLU A 395 0.64 -0.32 15.50
N VAL A 396 -0.31 0.53 15.10
CA VAL A 396 -0.06 1.89 14.58
C VAL A 396 -1.04 2.85 15.25
N ALA A 397 -0.56 3.98 15.75
CA ALA A 397 -1.43 5.04 16.22
C ALA A 397 -2.02 5.82 15.03
N ILE A 398 -3.31 6.12 15.04
CA ILE A 398 -3.99 6.93 14.03
C ILE A 398 -4.73 8.09 14.67
N GLU A 399 -4.52 9.30 14.15
CA GLU A 399 -5.14 10.52 14.66
C GLU A 399 -5.89 11.28 13.56
N PRO A 400 -7.17 11.64 13.73
CA PRO A 400 -7.90 12.42 12.75
C PRO A 400 -7.38 13.86 12.72
N LYS A 401 -7.13 14.43 11.52
CA LYS A 401 -6.62 15.81 11.39
C LYS A 401 -7.61 16.86 11.89
N SER A 402 -8.92 16.56 11.88
CA SER A 402 -9.97 17.45 12.35
C SER A 402 -11.05 16.71 13.13
N LYS A 403 -11.86 17.45 13.90
CA LYS A 403 -13.03 16.88 14.59
C LYS A 403 -14.09 16.33 13.64
N ALA A 404 -14.18 16.83 12.41
CA ALA A 404 -15.10 16.27 11.41
C ALA A 404 -14.58 14.92 10.89
N ASP A 405 -13.26 14.78 10.76
CA ASP A 405 -12.64 13.52 10.36
C ASP A 405 -12.63 12.48 11.49
N GLN A 406 -12.82 12.87 12.75
CA GLN A 406 -12.99 11.94 13.87
C GLN A 406 -14.23 11.06 13.73
N GLU A 407 -15.38 11.63 13.34
CA GLU A 407 -16.62 10.87 13.11
C GLU A 407 -16.49 9.96 11.87
N LYS A 408 -15.87 10.46 10.79
CA LYS A 408 -15.59 9.65 9.60
C LYS A 408 -14.62 8.51 9.89
N LEU A 409 -13.55 8.77 10.64
CA LEU A 409 -12.53 7.80 11.02
C LEU A 409 -13.15 6.65 11.83
N SER A 410 -13.99 6.98 12.83
CA SER A 410 -14.74 5.97 13.58
C SER A 410 -15.65 5.13 12.69
N THR A 411 -16.28 5.75 11.67
CA THR A 411 -17.16 5.05 10.72
C THR A 411 -16.37 4.16 9.76
N ALA A 412 -15.20 4.64 9.29
CA ALA A 412 -14.31 3.91 8.39
C ALA A 412 -13.67 2.70 9.09
N ILE A 413 -13.16 2.90 10.32
CA ILE A 413 -12.65 1.84 11.19
C ILE A 413 -13.69 0.75 11.40
N GLN A 414 -14.92 1.13 11.78
CA GLN A 414 -15.97 0.14 12.03
C GLN A 414 -16.29 -0.68 10.77
N ARG A 415 -16.34 -0.06 9.60
CA ARG A 415 -16.60 -0.78 8.34
C ARG A 415 -15.44 -1.67 7.90
N LEU A 416 -14.19 -1.24 8.09
CA LEU A 416 -13.02 -2.05 7.74
C LEU A 416 -12.81 -3.22 8.71
N SER A 417 -13.16 -3.05 9.99
CA SER A 417 -13.15 -4.15 10.99
C SER A 417 -14.31 -5.14 10.78
N ASP A 418 -15.46 -4.67 10.25
CA ASP A 418 -16.56 -5.53 9.77
C ASP A 418 -16.14 -6.36 8.53
N GLU A 419 -15.22 -5.85 7.69
CA GLU A 419 -14.68 -6.53 6.51
C GLU A 419 -13.54 -7.51 6.84
N ASP A 420 -12.63 -7.12 7.74
CA ASP A 420 -11.47 -7.92 8.17
C ASP A 420 -11.42 -8.07 9.71
N PRO A 421 -11.73 -9.27 10.27
CA PRO A 421 -11.65 -9.54 11.70
C PRO A 421 -10.23 -9.50 12.31
N THR A 422 -9.18 -9.58 11.49
CA THR A 422 -7.79 -9.38 11.95
C THR A 422 -7.44 -7.89 12.06
N PHE A 423 -8.25 -6.99 11.51
CA PHE A 423 -8.12 -5.56 11.76
C PHE A 423 -8.81 -5.17 13.07
N GLN A 424 -8.01 -5.07 14.13
CA GLN A 424 -8.49 -4.72 15.47
C GLN A 424 -8.18 -3.27 15.80
N VAL A 425 -9.07 -2.62 16.55
CA VAL A 425 -8.86 -1.24 17.03
C VAL A 425 -9.03 -1.16 18.53
N ALA A 426 -8.01 -0.60 19.18
CA ALA A 426 -8.01 -0.26 20.58
C ALA A 426 -8.00 1.26 20.75
N ARG A 427 -8.39 1.72 21.94
CA ARG A 427 -8.16 3.09 22.36
C ARG A 427 -7.22 3.07 23.56
N ASP A 428 -6.16 3.86 23.47
CA ASP A 428 -5.23 4.07 24.57
C ASP A 428 -5.93 4.93 25.64
N GLU A 429 -5.97 4.45 26.88
CA GLU A 429 -6.61 5.17 28.00
C GLU A 429 -5.72 6.28 28.60
N GLU A 430 -4.40 6.21 28.44
CA GLU A 430 -3.45 7.21 28.96
C GLU A 430 -3.27 8.37 27.98
N THR A 431 -3.05 8.06 26.70
CA THR A 431 -2.86 9.08 25.64
C THR A 431 -4.18 9.52 25.01
N GLY A 432 -5.22 8.70 25.11
CA GLY A 432 -6.52 8.93 24.46
C GLY A 432 -6.55 8.65 22.96
N GLN A 433 -5.42 8.22 22.37
CA GLN A 433 -5.21 7.96 20.95
C GLN A 433 -5.96 6.70 20.48
N THR A 434 -6.18 6.60 19.17
CA THR A 434 -6.74 5.39 18.54
C THR A 434 -5.58 4.56 18.01
N ILE A 435 -5.50 3.29 18.41
CA ILE A 435 -4.47 2.34 17.96
C ILE A 435 -5.15 1.31 17.06
N ILE A 436 -4.67 1.21 15.82
CA ILE A 436 -5.09 0.20 14.86
C ILE A 436 -4.05 -0.92 14.83
N LYS A 437 -4.50 -2.17 14.72
CA LYS A 437 -3.64 -3.37 14.74
C LYS A 437 -3.92 -4.23 13.51
N GLY A 438 -2.87 -4.85 12.96
CA GLY A 438 -2.98 -5.69 11.77
C GLY A 438 -1.87 -6.74 11.64
N MET A 439 -1.92 -7.51 10.57
CA MET A 439 -1.04 -8.67 10.33
C MET A 439 0.34 -8.31 9.76
N GLY A 440 0.52 -7.11 9.21
CA GLY A 440 1.75 -6.68 8.57
C GLY A 440 1.76 -5.20 8.18
N GLU A 441 2.90 -4.70 7.74
CA GLU A 441 3.09 -3.28 7.39
C GLU A 441 2.27 -2.92 6.15
N LEU A 442 2.30 -3.77 5.12
CA LEU A 442 1.52 -3.61 3.89
C LEU A 442 0.02 -3.72 4.17
N HIS A 443 -0.39 -4.64 5.04
CA HIS A 443 -1.79 -4.74 5.50
C HIS A 443 -2.27 -3.39 6.05
N LEU A 444 -1.59 -2.84 7.07
CA LEU A 444 -2.00 -1.58 7.69
C LEU A 444 -1.89 -0.39 6.72
N GLU A 445 -0.88 -0.35 5.85
CA GLU A 445 -0.75 0.69 4.82
C GLU A 445 -1.97 0.70 3.88
N VAL A 446 -2.36 -0.48 3.37
CA VAL A 446 -3.53 -0.65 2.49
C VAL A 446 -4.82 -0.24 3.18
N LEU A 447 -5.05 -0.65 4.43
CA LEU A 447 -6.27 -0.26 5.16
C LEU A 447 -6.33 1.24 5.43
N VAL A 448 -5.22 1.88 5.78
CA VAL A 448 -5.20 3.33 5.98
C VAL A 448 -5.34 4.09 4.66
N ASN A 449 -4.78 3.58 3.57
CA ASN A 449 -5.03 4.14 2.23
C ASN A 449 -6.51 4.00 1.86
N ARG A 450 -7.17 2.86 2.14
CA ARG A 450 -8.63 2.69 2.00
C ARG A 450 -9.44 3.66 2.86
N MET A 451 -9.01 3.99 4.09
CA MET A 451 -9.65 5.06 4.88
C MET A 451 -9.57 6.43 4.18
N LYS A 452 -8.45 6.75 3.53
CA LYS A 452 -8.27 8.00 2.77
C LYS A 452 -9.06 7.99 1.45
N SER A 453 -9.00 6.90 0.68
CA SER A 453 -9.64 6.77 -0.64
C SER A 453 -11.15 6.57 -0.54
N ASP A 454 -11.62 5.58 0.23
CA ASP A 454 -13.00 5.10 0.18
C ASP A 454 -13.88 5.98 1.08
N PHE A 455 -13.37 6.34 2.25
CA PHE A 455 -14.11 7.07 3.29
C PHE A 455 -13.77 8.57 3.37
N LYS A 456 -12.81 9.05 2.57
CA LYS A 456 -12.35 10.46 2.53
C LYS A 456 -12.01 10.99 3.93
N VAL A 457 -11.30 10.16 4.71
CA VAL A 457 -10.78 10.48 6.04
C VAL A 457 -9.39 11.08 5.91
N GLU A 458 -9.20 12.29 6.44
CA GLU A 458 -7.85 12.82 6.66
C GLU A 458 -7.36 12.46 8.07
N ALA A 459 -6.40 11.53 8.14
CA ALA A 459 -5.74 11.11 9.37
C ALA A 459 -4.22 11.17 9.24
N ASN A 460 -3.56 11.46 10.35
CA ASN A 460 -2.12 11.32 10.55
C ASN A 460 -1.83 9.91 11.08
N ILE A 461 -0.72 9.34 10.64
CA ILE A 461 -0.27 7.98 10.99
C ILE A 461 0.96 8.12 11.88
N GLY A 462 0.92 7.54 13.07
CA GLY A 462 2.08 7.39 13.94
C GLY A 462 3.06 6.36 13.39
N LYS A 463 4.25 6.27 13.99
CA LYS A 463 5.19 5.20 13.62
C LYS A 463 4.61 3.83 14.01
N PRO A 464 4.77 2.78 13.18
CA PRO A 464 4.51 1.40 13.59
C PRO A 464 5.25 1.07 14.89
N GLN A 465 4.56 0.36 15.77
CA GLN A 465 5.08 -0.16 17.02
C GLN A 465 4.89 -1.67 17.03
N VAL A 466 5.85 -2.36 17.63
CA VAL A 466 5.85 -3.81 17.73
C VAL A 466 4.99 -4.23 18.92
N ALA A 467 4.13 -5.24 18.72
CA ALA A 467 3.34 -5.84 19.79
C ALA A 467 4.22 -6.71 20.71
N TYR A 468 5.04 -6.05 21.54
CA TYR A 468 5.82 -6.71 22.59
C TYR A 468 4.90 -7.41 23.60
N LYS A 469 5.46 -8.44 24.26
CA LYS A 469 4.82 -9.14 25.38
C LYS A 469 5.78 -9.19 26.57
N GLU A 470 5.27 -9.57 27.74
CA GLU A 470 6.10 -9.87 28.91
C GLU A 470 5.97 -11.34 29.32
N THR A 471 6.99 -11.91 29.95
CA THR A 471 6.94 -13.23 30.58
C THR A 471 7.82 -13.27 31.82
N ILE A 472 7.95 -14.43 32.46
CA ILE A 472 8.80 -14.64 33.65
C ILE A 472 9.82 -15.74 33.39
N ARG A 473 11.02 -15.65 33.97
CA ARG A 473 12.03 -16.72 33.85
C ARG A 473 12.07 -17.69 35.03
N ARG A 474 11.52 -17.32 36.19
CA ARG A 474 11.65 -18.08 37.44
C ARG A 474 10.31 -18.36 38.12
N PRO A 475 10.08 -19.59 38.62
CA PRO A 475 8.90 -19.87 39.42
C PRO A 475 8.97 -19.17 40.78
N VAL A 476 7.81 -18.71 41.24
CA VAL A 476 7.55 -18.21 42.59
C VAL A 476 6.62 -19.22 43.26
N GLU A 477 7.19 -20.16 44.01
CA GLU A 477 6.44 -21.28 44.62
C GLU A 477 5.32 -20.83 45.57
N LYS A 478 5.47 -19.66 46.21
CA LYS A 478 4.48 -19.14 47.15
C LYS A 478 4.57 -17.62 47.27
N TYR A 479 3.55 -16.93 46.77
CA TYR A 479 3.28 -15.52 47.04
C TYR A 479 2.00 -15.38 47.86
N GLU A 480 2.01 -14.53 48.89
CA GLU A 480 0.83 -14.22 49.70
C GLU A 480 0.48 -12.74 49.56
N TYR A 481 -0.79 -12.46 49.21
CA TYR A 481 -1.34 -11.11 49.19
C TYR A 481 -2.59 -11.04 50.08
N THR A 482 -2.71 -9.97 50.87
CA THR A 482 -3.91 -9.66 51.67
C THR A 482 -4.43 -8.28 51.32
N HIS A 483 -5.54 -8.23 50.58
CA HIS A 483 -6.29 -7.01 50.36
C HIS A 483 -7.11 -6.68 51.61
N LYS A 484 -6.86 -5.53 52.22
CA LYS A 484 -7.65 -5.01 53.36
C LYS A 484 -7.85 -3.51 53.23
N LYS A 485 -9.08 -3.06 52.94
CA LYS A 485 -9.45 -1.63 52.89
C LYS A 485 -10.69 -1.34 53.73
N GLN A 486 -10.67 -0.20 54.41
CA GLN A 486 -11.75 0.29 55.26
C GLN A 486 -11.97 1.79 55.00
N THR A 487 -12.60 2.10 53.87
CA THR A 487 -12.87 3.48 53.42
C THR A 487 -14.36 3.79 53.45
N GLY A 488 -14.87 4.24 54.60
CA GLY A 488 -16.18 4.90 54.75
C GLY A 488 -17.46 4.09 54.48
N GLY A 489 -17.36 2.89 53.91
CA GLY A 489 -18.48 1.98 53.61
C GLY A 489 -18.21 0.55 54.08
N SER A 490 -18.81 -0.44 53.42
CA SER A 490 -18.55 -1.87 53.66
C SER A 490 -17.06 -2.19 53.56
N GLY A 491 -16.53 -2.99 54.50
CA GLY A 491 -15.13 -3.38 54.48
C GLY A 491 -14.82 -4.25 53.26
N GLN A 492 -13.55 -4.26 52.86
CA GLN A 492 -13.02 -5.19 51.87
C GLN A 492 -11.91 -6.02 52.49
N PHE A 493 -12.07 -7.34 52.47
CA PHE A 493 -11.08 -8.31 52.89
C PHE A 493 -10.99 -9.47 51.89
N ALA A 494 -9.79 -9.78 51.42
CA ALA A 494 -9.51 -11.03 50.72
C ALA A 494 -8.01 -11.36 50.86
N ARG A 495 -7.70 -12.63 51.11
CA ARG A 495 -6.32 -13.13 51.15
C ARG A 495 -6.18 -14.28 50.18
N VAL A 496 -5.16 -14.22 49.34
CA VAL A 496 -4.85 -15.25 48.35
C VAL A 496 -3.38 -15.66 48.49
N ILE A 497 -3.14 -16.96 48.32
CA ILE A 497 -1.81 -17.56 48.30
C ILE A 497 -1.67 -18.27 46.96
N ILE A 498 -0.80 -17.76 46.10
CA ILE A 498 -0.60 -18.27 44.74
C ILE A 498 0.82 -18.84 44.57
N ALA A 499 0.99 -19.79 43.66
CA ALA A 499 2.25 -20.03 42.98
C ALA A 499 2.15 -19.48 41.56
N LEU A 500 3.26 -19.01 41.00
CA LEU A 500 3.35 -18.51 39.63
C LEU A 500 4.57 -19.13 38.97
N GLU A 501 4.41 -19.84 37.86
CA GLU A 501 5.52 -20.48 37.14
C GLU A 501 5.43 -20.23 35.62
N PRO A 502 6.58 -20.16 34.92
CA PRO A 502 6.59 -20.07 33.47
C PRO A 502 6.07 -21.36 32.84
N MET A 503 5.40 -21.24 31.70
CA MET A 503 5.00 -22.35 30.84
C MET A 503 5.87 -22.37 29.59
N GLU A 504 6.33 -23.56 29.21
CA GLU A 504 6.73 -23.83 27.82
C GLU A 504 5.47 -23.92 26.93
N LYS A 505 5.63 -23.81 25.60
CA LYS A 505 4.51 -23.94 24.65
C LYS A 505 3.79 -25.27 24.89
N SER A 506 2.51 -25.23 25.26
CA SER A 506 1.66 -26.42 25.38
C SER A 506 1.27 -26.95 24.00
N GLU A 507 0.99 -28.25 23.90
CA GLU A 507 0.53 -28.89 22.65
C GLU A 507 -0.78 -28.26 22.13
N ASP A 508 -1.62 -27.74 23.04
CA ASP A 508 -2.88 -27.04 22.74
C ASP A 508 -2.72 -25.53 22.45
N GLY A 509 -1.49 -24.99 22.48
CA GLY A 509 -1.23 -23.56 22.23
C GLY A 509 -1.68 -22.58 23.33
N ALA A 510 -2.13 -23.07 24.48
CA ALA A 510 -2.60 -22.25 25.60
C ALA A 510 -1.47 -21.39 26.20
N LEU A 511 -1.70 -20.06 26.24
CA LEU A 511 -0.75 -19.04 26.71
C LEU A 511 -0.90 -18.65 28.19
N TYR A 512 -1.93 -19.17 28.86
CA TYR A 512 -2.22 -18.99 30.28
C TYR A 512 -2.91 -20.23 30.84
N GLU A 513 -2.56 -20.65 32.06
CA GLU A 513 -3.21 -21.77 32.75
C GLU A 513 -3.51 -21.41 34.22
N PHE A 514 -4.78 -21.55 34.63
CA PHE A 514 -5.20 -21.37 36.02
C PHE A 514 -5.44 -22.72 36.70
N VAL A 515 -4.71 -23.02 37.78
CA VAL A 515 -4.81 -24.29 38.52
C VAL A 515 -5.31 -24.05 39.94
N ASN A 516 -6.47 -24.62 40.28
CA ASN A 516 -7.02 -24.55 41.63
C ASN A 516 -6.56 -25.73 42.51
N LYS A 517 -5.78 -25.46 43.56
CA LYS A 517 -5.38 -26.45 44.59
C LYS A 517 -6.00 -26.17 45.98
N VAL A 518 -6.95 -25.25 46.09
CA VAL A 518 -7.58 -24.89 47.38
C VAL A 518 -8.39 -26.05 47.93
N THR A 519 -8.16 -26.38 49.20
CA THR A 519 -8.88 -27.44 49.92
C THR A 519 -9.56 -26.91 51.19
N GLY A 520 -10.68 -27.53 51.59
CA GLY A 520 -11.35 -27.24 52.86
C GLY A 520 -12.12 -25.90 52.95
N GLY A 521 -12.48 -25.28 51.83
CA GLY A 521 -13.42 -24.14 51.80
C GLY A 521 -12.88 -22.80 52.34
N ARG A 522 -11.55 -22.67 52.51
CA ARG A 522 -10.88 -21.43 52.99
C ARG A 522 -10.99 -20.26 52.01
N VAL A 523 -11.23 -20.56 50.73
CA VAL A 523 -11.83 -19.66 49.75
C VAL A 523 -13.14 -20.31 49.29
N PRO A 524 -14.29 -19.63 49.41
CA PRO A 524 -15.56 -20.10 48.85
C PRO A 524 -15.42 -20.38 47.35
N ARG A 525 -16.02 -21.47 46.86
CA ARG A 525 -15.90 -21.88 45.44
C ARG A 525 -16.37 -20.79 44.46
N GLU A 526 -17.36 -20.01 44.87
CA GLU A 526 -17.90 -18.84 44.17
C GLU A 526 -16.89 -17.71 43.94
N TYR A 527 -15.84 -17.56 44.76
CA TYR A 527 -14.83 -16.51 44.61
C TYR A 527 -13.56 -16.97 43.90
N ILE A 528 -13.43 -18.27 43.59
CA ILE A 528 -12.26 -18.80 42.86
C ILE A 528 -12.20 -18.26 41.42
N PRO A 529 -13.30 -18.23 40.63
CA PRO A 529 -13.31 -17.57 39.32
C PRO A 529 -13.00 -16.07 39.40
N SER A 530 -13.38 -15.40 40.49
CA SER A 530 -13.07 -13.98 40.69
C SER A 530 -11.56 -13.74 40.86
N VAL A 531 -10.80 -14.67 41.48
CA VAL A 531 -9.33 -14.59 41.57
C VAL A 531 -8.67 -14.76 40.21
N ASP A 532 -9.14 -15.73 39.43
CA ASP A 532 -8.70 -15.99 38.05
C ASP A 532 -8.95 -14.77 37.15
N ALA A 533 -10.20 -14.28 37.09
CA ALA A 533 -10.53 -13.04 36.37
C ALA A 533 -9.71 -11.82 36.85
N GLY A 534 -9.32 -11.77 38.13
CA GLY A 534 -8.42 -10.75 38.66
C GLY A 534 -6.99 -10.88 38.15
N ALA A 535 -6.50 -12.10 37.99
CA ALA A 535 -5.20 -12.39 37.39
C ALA A 535 -5.21 -12.07 35.89
N GLN A 536 -6.24 -12.50 35.14
CA GLN A 536 -6.36 -12.22 33.70
C GLN A 536 -6.42 -10.71 33.41
N ASP A 537 -7.21 -9.92 34.16
CA ASP A 537 -7.21 -8.46 34.10
C ASP A 537 -5.79 -7.88 34.38
N ALA A 538 -5.05 -8.48 35.31
CA ALA A 538 -3.69 -8.04 35.64
C ALA A 538 -2.66 -8.42 34.57
N MET A 539 -2.86 -9.51 33.82
CA MET A 539 -1.97 -9.94 32.75
C MET A 539 -1.98 -8.98 31.56
N GLN A 540 -3.05 -8.22 31.34
CA GLN A 540 -3.09 -7.22 30.26
C GLN A 540 -2.05 -6.11 30.43
N TYR A 541 -1.57 -5.87 31.65
CA TYR A 541 -0.60 -4.82 31.98
C TYR A 541 0.60 -5.40 32.74
N GLY A 542 1.66 -5.67 32.00
CA GLY A 542 2.94 -6.19 32.49
C GLY A 542 3.60 -5.35 33.58
N VAL A 543 4.65 -5.92 34.18
CA VAL A 543 5.32 -5.37 35.36
C VAL A 543 6.59 -4.59 35.04
N LEU A 544 7.14 -4.72 33.83
CA LEU A 544 8.35 -4.02 33.36
C LEU A 544 8.04 -2.75 32.56
N ALA A 545 7.31 -2.91 31.46
CA ALA A 545 7.00 -1.86 30.49
C ALA A 545 5.50 -1.75 30.18
N GLY A 546 4.67 -2.61 30.81
CA GLY A 546 3.22 -2.56 30.73
C GLY A 546 2.61 -3.41 29.62
N TYR A 547 3.40 -4.20 28.91
CA TYR A 547 2.91 -5.07 27.82
C TYR A 547 2.17 -6.31 28.34
N PRO A 548 1.26 -6.91 27.56
CA PRO A 548 0.53 -8.11 27.98
C PRO A 548 1.46 -9.28 28.33
N MET A 549 1.23 -9.91 29.48
CA MET A 549 1.99 -11.07 29.94
C MET A 549 1.50 -12.36 29.29
N THR A 550 2.43 -13.28 28.98
CA THR A 550 2.16 -14.55 28.28
C THR A 550 3.04 -15.69 28.82
N GLY A 551 2.60 -16.94 28.65
CA GLY A 551 3.34 -18.13 29.07
C GLY A 551 3.36 -18.33 30.59
N LEU A 552 2.22 -18.12 31.26
CA LEU A 552 2.13 -18.13 32.73
C LEU A 552 1.15 -19.20 33.22
N ARG A 553 1.60 -20.05 34.16
CA ARG A 553 0.69 -20.86 34.99
C ARG A 553 0.55 -20.22 36.36
N LEU A 554 -0.67 -19.85 36.73
CA LEU A 554 -1.02 -19.40 38.08
C LEU A 554 -1.74 -20.52 38.83
N THR A 555 -1.15 -20.97 39.94
CA THR A 555 -1.79 -21.94 40.83
C THR A 555 -2.32 -21.26 42.07
N LEU A 556 -3.63 -21.27 42.32
CA LEU A 556 -4.20 -20.86 43.60
C LEU A 556 -4.01 -21.98 44.64
N LEU A 557 -3.09 -21.79 45.58
CA LEU A 557 -2.73 -22.78 46.61
C LEU A 557 -3.70 -22.75 47.80
N ASP A 558 -4.01 -21.56 48.30
CA ASP A 558 -4.81 -21.36 49.51
C ASP A 558 -5.33 -19.90 49.58
N GLY A 559 -6.15 -19.57 50.58
CA GLY A 559 -6.58 -18.20 50.84
C GLY A 559 -7.35 -18.05 52.15
N GLN A 560 -7.96 -16.89 52.34
CA GLN A 560 -8.81 -16.61 53.50
C GLN A 560 -9.86 -15.55 53.15
N TYR A 561 -11.10 -15.78 53.59
CA TYR A 561 -12.20 -14.83 53.52
C TYR A 561 -12.67 -14.40 54.92
N HIS A 562 -13.53 -13.38 54.96
CA HIS A 562 -14.24 -12.90 56.14
C HIS A 562 -15.72 -12.74 55.78
N GLU A 563 -16.62 -13.33 56.58
CA GLU A 563 -18.04 -13.47 56.22
C GLU A 563 -18.78 -12.17 55.88
N VAL A 564 -18.32 -11.03 56.42
CA VAL A 564 -18.98 -9.72 56.26
C VAL A 564 -18.23 -8.76 55.32
N ASP A 565 -16.91 -8.92 55.18
CA ASP A 565 -16.05 -7.99 54.43
C ASP A 565 -15.46 -8.59 53.14
N SER A 566 -15.63 -9.89 52.90
CA SER A 566 -15.25 -10.50 51.62
C SER A 566 -16.34 -10.35 50.58
N SER A 567 -15.91 -10.17 49.34
CA SER A 567 -16.75 -10.12 48.16
C SER A 567 -15.95 -10.58 46.95
N GLU A 568 -16.63 -10.95 45.88
CA GLU A 568 -16.04 -11.23 44.56
C GLU A 568 -15.05 -10.12 44.14
N MET A 569 -15.44 -8.84 44.26
CA MET A 569 -14.56 -7.73 43.91
C MET A 569 -13.30 -7.65 44.79
N ALA A 570 -13.38 -8.03 46.08
CA ALA A 570 -12.22 -8.08 46.94
C ALA A 570 -11.25 -9.20 46.53
N PHE A 571 -11.75 -10.37 46.15
CA PHE A 571 -10.94 -11.48 45.62
C PHE A 571 -10.37 -11.17 44.23
N LYS A 572 -11.12 -10.47 43.37
CA LYS A 572 -10.63 -9.99 42.06
C LYS A 572 -9.45 -9.03 42.22
N VAL A 573 -9.57 -8.04 43.11
CA VAL A 573 -8.45 -7.13 43.41
C VAL A 573 -7.26 -7.86 44.06
N ALA A 574 -7.53 -8.84 44.92
CA ALA A 574 -6.46 -9.62 45.55
C ALA A 574 -5.69 -10.50 44.54
N GLY A 575 -6.37 -11.16 43.60
CA GLY A 575 -5.74 -11.92 42.52
C GLY A 575 -4.89 -11.03 41.60
N SER A 576 -5.44 -9.88 41.21
CA SER A 576 -4.77 -8.87 40.38
C SER A 576 -3.45 -8.39 40.99
N MET A 577 -3.47 -8.05 42.29
CA MET A 577 -2.28 -7.59 43.00
C MET A 577 -1.28 -8.73 43.29
N ALA A 578 -1.78 -9.92 43.65
CA ALA A 578 -0.93 -11.08 43.90
C ALA A 578 -0.11 -11.45 42.66
N LEU A 579 -0.73 -11.46 41.47
CA LEU A 579 -0.02 -11.70 40.21
C LEU A 579 1.06 -10.64 39.97
N LYS A 580 0.71 -9.34 40.04
CA LYS A 580 1.66 -8.24 39.76
C LYS A 580 2.85 -8.23 40.72
N GLU A 581 2.64 -8.54 42.00
CA GLU A 581 3.75 -8.61 42.96
C GLU A 581 4.55 -9.92 42.89
N ALA A 582 3.94 -11.04 42.48
CA ALA A 582 4.65 -12.29 42.21
C ALA A 582 5.52 -12.19 40.95
N ALA A 583 4.96 -11.70 39.84
CA ALA A 583 5.69 -11.52 38.57
C ALA A 583 6.93 -10.63 38.71
N ARG A 584 6.86 -9.57 39.53
CA ARG A 584 8.05 -8.73 39.88
C ARG A 584 9.18 -9.49 40.58
N LYS A 585 8.89 -10.60 41.25
CA LYS A 585 9.89 -11.46 41.91
C LYS A 585 10.32 -12.65 41.05
N ALA A 586 9.68 -12.85 39.91
CA ALA A 586 9.82 -14.01 39.04
C ALA A 586 10.87 -13.84 37.92
N ASP A 587 11.75 -12.83 38.04
CA ASP A 587 12.71 -12.43 37.00
C ASP A 587 12.02 -12.20 35.64
N PRO A 588 11.20 -11.13 35.52
CA PRO A 588 10.42 -10.87 34.32
C PRO A 588 11.31 -10.48 33.12
N ALA A 589 10.82 -10.76 31.93
CA ALA A 589 11.48 -10.52 30.64
C ALA A 589 10.50 -9.91 29.62
N ILE A 590 11.03 -9.12 28.69
CA ILE A 590 10.28 -8.61 27.53
C ILE A 590 10.52 -9.55 26.35
N LEU A 591 9.45 -9.87 25.63
CA LEU A 591 9.45 -10.68 24.42
C LEU A 591 9.11 -9.83 23.19
N GLU A 592 9.83 -10.07 22.09
CA GLU A 592 9.56 -9.52 20.76
C GLU A 592 9.11 -10.62 19.80
N PRO A 593 8.21 -10.32 18.84
CA PRO A 593 7.87 -11.25 17.77
C PRO A 593 9.06 -11.44 16.83
N LEU A 594 9.43 -12.70 16.65
CA LEU A 594 10.41 -13.18 15.68
C LEU A 594 9.68 -13.66 14.42
N MET A 595 10.27 -13.32 13.27
CA MET A 595 9.75 -13.64 11.96
C MET A 595 10.68 -14.66 11.29
N ALA A 596 10.13 -15.75 10.78
CA ALA A 596 10.84 -16.60 9.83
C ALA A 596 10.89 -15.85 8.49
N VAL A 597 12.09 -15.43 8.08
CA VAL A 597 12.39 -14.67 6.87
C VAL A 597 13.10 -15.60 5.89
N GLU A 598 12.64 -15.63 4.65
CA GLU A 598 13.33 -16.32 3.55
C GLU A 598 13.57 -15.35 2.40
N VAL A 599 14.83 -15.24 1.97
CA VAL A 599 15.28 -14.33 0.92
C VAL A 599 15.83 -15.14 -0.25
N SER A 600 15.26 -14.98 -1.45
CA SER A 600 15.86 -15.53 -2.68
C SER A 600 16.65 -14.44 -3.38
N THR A 601 17.93 -14.69 -3.64
CA THR A 601 18.86 -13.73 -4.24
C THR A 601 19.80 -14.43 -5.23
N PRO A 602 20.25 -13.76 -6.31
CA PRO A 602 21.40 -14.23 -7.08
C PRO A 602 22.63 -14.40 -6.18
N GLU A 603 23.50 -15.35 -6.52
CA GLU A 603 24.70 -15.68 -5.74
C GLU A 603 25.63 -14.47 -5.53
N ASP A 604 25.73 -13.59 -6.54
CA ASP A 604 26.53 -12.36 -6.52
C ASP A 604 26.24 -11.45 -5.32
N TYR A 605 24.99 -11.40 -4.83
CA TYR A 605 24.56 -10.53 -3.73
C TYR A 605 24.28 -11.30 -2.42
N MET A 606 24.54 -12.61 -2.39
CA MET A 606 24.30 -13.45 -1.20
C MET A 606 25.06 -12.93 0.03
N GLY A 607 26.29 -12.42 -0.16
CA GLY A 607 27.08 -11.84 0.91
C GLY A 607 26.43 -10.60 1.55
N ASP A 608 25.87 -9.70 0.73
CA ASP A 608 25.20 -8.48 1.20
C ASP A 608 23.87 -8.78 1.90
N VAL A 609 23.12 -9.76 1.41
CA VAL A 609 21.88 -10.24 2.04
C VAL A 609 22.16 -10.85 3.41
N ILE A 610 23.14 -11.74 3.52
CA ILE A 610 23.55 -12.34 4.80
C ILE A 610 24.10 -11.27 5.75
N GLY A 611 24.89 -10.32 5.24
CA GLY A 611 25.39 -9.18 6.01
C GLY A 611 24.26 -8.33 6.60
N ASP A 612 23.22 -8.02 5.81
CA ASP A 612 22.08 -7.23 6.26
C ASP A 612 21.23 -7.98 7.30
N LEU A 613 20.90 -9.26 7.04
CA LEU A 613 20.13 -10.09 7.98
C LEU A 613 20.84 -10.21 9.33
N ASN A 614 22.17 -10.44 9.34
CA ASN A 614 22.94 -10.46 10.59
C ASN A 614 22.98 -9.08 11.28
N SER A 615 23.07 -7.97 10.53
CA SER A 615 23.03 -6.62 11.12
C SER A 615 21.69 -6.34 11.83
N ARG A 616 20.60 -6.90 11.31
CA ARG A 616 19.23 -6.88 11.85
C ARG A 616 18.99 -7.91 12.95
N ARG A 617 20.05 -8.39 13.64
CA ARG A 617 19.97 -9.43 14.69
C ARG A 617 19.37 -10.76 14.21
N GLY A 618 19.32 -10.98 12.89
CA GLY A 618 18.81 -12.20 12.28
C GLY A 618 19.75 -13.38 12.46
N GLN A 619 19.18 -14.55 12.75
CA GLN A 619 19.90 -15.81 12.88
C GLN A 619 19.68 -16.63 11.61
N ILE A 620 20.74 -16.81 10.80
CA ILE A 620 20.68 -17.65 9.60
C ILE A 620 20.49 -19.12 10.02
N GLN A 621 19.42 -19.73 9.55
CA GLN A 621 19.06 -21.14 9.80
C GLN A 621 19.64 -22.07 8.74
N ALA A 622 19.47 -21.71 7.46
CA ALA A 622 19.89 -22.53 6.33
C ALA A 622 20.19 -21.68 5.09
N MET A 623 20.99 -22.24 4.19
CA MET A 623 21.22 -21.71 2.84
C MET A 623 21.00 -22.84 1.83
N GLU A 624 20.16 -22.60 0.83
CA GLU A 624 19.78 -23.57 -0.19
C GLU A 624 20.12 -23.05 -1.60
N GLU A 625 20.38 -23.95 -2.55
CA GLU A 625 20.51 -23.61 -3.97
C GLU A 625 19.21 -23.93 -4.70
N ARG A 626 18.75 -23.02 -5.56
CA ARG A 626 17.51 -23.19 -6.32
C ARG A 626 17.58 -22.48 -7.66
N SER A 627 17.55 -23.24 -8.77
CA SER A 627 17.41 -22.71 -10.14
C SER A 627 18.38 -21.55 -10.48
N GLY A 628 19.61 -21.59 -9.98
CA GLY A 628 20.64 -20.54 -10.16
C GLY A 628 20.60 -19.38 -9.16
N ASN A 629 19.63 -19.35 -8.23
CA ASN A 629 19.56 -18.43 -7.10
C ASN A 629 19.95 -19.13 -5.79
N ARG A 630 20.39 -18.34 -4.81
CA ARG A 630 20.64 -18.72 -3.42
C ARG A 630 19.45 -18.31 -2.56
N ILE A 631 18.95 -19.24 -1.77
CA ILE A 631 17.90 -19.00 -0.77
C ILE A 631 18.55 -18.93 0.60
N VAL A 632 18.28 -17.85 1.35
CA VAL A 632 18.76 -17.63 2.71
C VAL A 632 17.56 -17.64 3.66
N LYS A 633 17.48 -18.66 4.53
CA LYS A 633 16.46 -18.79 5.58
C LYS A 633 17.02 -18.26 6.90
N ALA A 634 16.30 -17.36 7.56
CA ALA A 634 16.72 -16.72 8.81
C ALA A 634 15.53 -16.50 9.76
N VAL A 635 15.81 -16.37 11.06
CA VAL A 635 14.83 -15.89 12.05
C VAL A 635 15.25 -14.49 12.49
N VAL A 636 14.40 -13.48 12.25
CA VAL A 636 14.73 -12.06 12.44
C VAL A 636 13.65 -11.36 13.28
N PRO A 637 14.00 -10.51 14.27
CA PRO A 637 13.01 -9.75 15.03
C PRO A 637 12.24 -8.77 14.15
N LEU A 638 10.92 -8.71 14.31
CA LEU A 638 10.04 -7.83 13.52
C LEU A 638 10.43 -6.35 13.63
N SER A 639 10.99 -5.92 14.78
CA SER A 639 11.46 -4.54 14.99
C SER A 639 12.56 -4.11 14.02
N GLU A 640 13.34 -5.06 13.50
CA GLU A 640 14.48 -4.82 12.60
C GLU A 640 14.07 -4.97 11.13
N MET A 641 12.85 -5.46 10.85
CA MET A 641 12.35 -5.77 9.49
C MET A 641 11.57 -4.61 8.85
N PHE A 642 11.25 -3.55 9.59
CA PHE A 642 10.60 -2.36 9.03
C PHE A 642 11.45 -1.77 7.89
N GLY A 643 10.82 -1.51 6.75
CA GLY A 643 11.49 -0.98 5.55
C GLY A 643 12.38 -1.97 4.78
N TYR A 644 12.50 -3.25 5.20
CA TYR A 644 13.43 -4.22 4.62
C TYR A 644 13.30 -4.40 3.09
N VAL A 645 12.10 -4.23 2.53
CA VAL A 645 11.86 -4.25 1.07
C VAL A 645 12.78 -3.27 0.33
N GLY A 646 12.95 -2.05 0.85
CA GLY A 646 13.74 -1.01 0.23
C GLY A 646 15.24 -1.31 0.29
N ASP A 647 15.71 -1.69 1.47
CA ASP A 647 17.12 -2.01 1.70
C ASP A 647 17.57 -3.25 0.91
N LEU A 648 16.74 -4.29 0.87
CA LEU A 648 16.99 -5.49 0.07
C LEU A 648 17.05 -5.17 -1.43
N ARG A 649 16.10 -4.38 -1.95
CA ARG A 649 16.11 -3.95 -3.35
C ARG A 649 17.35 -3.12 -3.69
N SER A 650 17.77 -2.22 -2.79
CA SER A 650 19.00 -1.43 -2.97
C SER A 650 20.24 -2.33 -3.08
N LYS A 651 20.41 -3.25 -2.11
CA LYS A 651 21.58 -4.15 -2.03
C LYS A 651 21.66 -5.18 -3.16
N THR A 652 20.52 -5.55 -3.74
CA THR A 652 20.44 -6.62 -4.76
C THR A 652 20.07 -6.11 -6.15
N GLN A 653 20.12 -4.78 -6.37
CA GLN A 653 19.71 -4.13 -7.63
C GLN A 653 18.29 -4.51 -8.08
N GLY A 654 17.39 -4.72 -7.11
CA GLY A 654 16.01 -5.16 -7.31
C GLY A 654 15.83 -6.63 -7.69
N ARG A 655 16.89 -7.45 -7.65
CA ARG A 655 16.88 -8.84 -8.13
C ARG A 655 16.55 -9.88 -7.06
N ALA A 656 16.60 -9.53 -5.79
CA ALA A 656 16.15 -10.41 -4.71
C ALA A 656 14.70 -10.16 -4.32
N ASN A 657 14.01 -11.24 -3.94
CA ASN A 657 12.72 -11.20 -3.27
C ASN A 657 12.88 -11.70 -1.83
N TYR A 658 11.89 -11.46 -0.98
CA TYR A 658 11.81 -12.12 0.31
C TYR A 658 10.36 -12.40 0.70
N SER A 659 10.21 -13.31 1.66
CA SER A 659 8.99 -13.56 2.40
C SER A 659 9.28 -13.52 3.89
N MET A 660 8.26 -13.18 4.69
CA MET A 660 8.35 -13.23 6.15
C MET A 660 7.02 -13.72 6.74
N GLN A 661 7.09 -14.59 7.74
CA GLN A 661 5.92 -15.07 8.48
C GLN A 661 6.23 -15.09 9.98
N PHE A 662 5.21 -14.94 10.82
CA PHE A 662 5.40 -15.03 12.26
C PHE A 662 5.85 -16.45 12.66
N ASP A 663 6.91 -16.54 13.46
CA ASP A 663 7.48 -17.81 13.93
C ASP A 663 7.18 -18.02 15.43
N SER A 664 7.60 -17.06 16.25
CA SER A 664 7.55 -17.17 17.70
C SER A 664 7.72 -15.83 18.41
N TYR A 665 7.51 -15.81 19.72
CA TYR A 665 7.98 -14.72 20.57
C TYR A 665 9.34 -15.11 21.16
N GLY A 666 10.36 -14.32 20.89
CA GLY A 666 11.72 -14.47 21.40
C GLY A 666 12.04 -13.45 22.49
N GLU A 667 13.05 -13.72 23.31
CA GLU A 667 13.48 -12.81 24.37
C GLU A 667 14.31 -11.63 23.82
N VAL A 668 13.94 -10.41 24.21
CA VAL A 668 14.63 -9.17 23.80
C VAL A 668 16.02 -9.08 24.44
N PRO A 669 17.09 -8.75 23.67
CA PRO A 669 18.42 -8.51 24.21
C PRO A 669 18.45 -7.45 25.33
N ALA A 670 19.29 -7.66 26.34
CA ALA A 670 19.32 -6.84 27.56
C ALA A 670 19.69 -5.35 27.36
N SER A 671 20.21 -4.96 26.18
CA SER A 671 20.36 -3.56 25.77
C SER A 671 19.01 -2.96 25.37
N VAL A 672 18.37 -3.55 24.36
CA VAL A 672 17.07 -3.14 23.81
C VAL A 672 15.97 -3.17 24.88
N ALA A 673 15.96 -4.20 25.73
CA ALA A 673 15.01 -4.29 26.83
C ALA A 673 15.09 -3.10 27.81
N LYS A 674 16.30 -2.57 28.09
CA LYS A 674 16.46 -1.38 28.94
C LYS A 674 15.95 -0.11 28.28
N GLU A 675 16.13 0.03 26.97
CA GLU A 675 15.63 1.18 26.21
C GLU A 675 14.09 1.16 26.16
N ILE A 676 13.49 0.00 25.93
CA ILE A 676 12.03 -0.19 25.97
C ILE A 676 11.48 0.18 27.36
N ILE A 677 12.08 -0.32 28.45
CA ILE A 677 11.67 0.00 29.82
C ILE A 677 11.81 1.50 30.09
N ALA A 678 12.96 2.12 29.78
CA ALA A 678 13.19 3.54 30.03
C ALA A 678 12.21 4.44 29.26
N LYS A 679 11.84 4.05 28.02
CA LYS A 679 10.84 4.74 27.21
C LYS A 679 9.43 4.60 27.80
N ALA A 680 9.08 3.44 28.35
CA ALA A 680 7.79 3.20 29.00
C ALA A 680 7.68 3.89 30.39
N THR A 681 8.77 3.96 31.16
CA THR A 681 8.76 4.60 32.51
C THR A 681 9.04 6.10 32.49
N GLY A 682 9.37 6.68 31.34
CA GLY A 682 9.62 8.12 31.17
C GLY A 682 10.98 8.62 31.68
N ASP A 683 11.91 7.73 32.02
CA ASP A 683 13.23 8.09 32.52
C ASP A 683 14.21 8.38 31.37
N HIS A 684 14.25 9.63 30.91
CA HIS A 684 15.25 10.08 29.95
C HIS A 684 16.67 10.08 30.57
N LEU A 685 17.46 9.05 30.23
CA LEU A 685 18.89 8.95 30.54
C LEU A 685 19.71 10.04 29.84
N GLY A 686 19.70 11.26 30.40
CA GLY A 686 20.30 12.42 29.73
C GLY A 686 20.45 13.71 30.54
N SER A 687 20.37 13.70 31.88
CA SER A 687 20.77 14.88 32.67
C SER A 687 21.42 14.54 34.01
N SER A 688 22.69 14.93 34.16
CA SER A 688 23.49 14.74 35.37
C SER A 688 23.20 15.81 36.43
N ALA A 689 22.02 15.72 37.05
CA ALA A 689 21.59 16.66 38.09
C ALA A 689 22.43 16.56 39.38
N ARG A 690 23.48 17.39 39.48
CA ARG A 690 24.20 17.62 40.74
C ARG A 690 23.25 18.18 41.80
N ARG A 691 23.07 17.45 42.91
CA ARG A 691 22.36 17.95 44.11
C ARG A 691 23.05 19.18 44.70
N GLN A 692 22.27 20.21 45.03
CA GLN A 692 22.62 21.19 46.08
C GLN A 692 21.43 21.38 47.04
N PRO A 693 21.68 21.79 48.29
CA PRO A 693 20.72 21.58 49.39
C PRO A 693 19.77 22.76 49.61
N THR A 694 18.62 22.45 50.19
CA THR A 694 17.58 23.41 50.59
C THR A 694 18.05 24.42 51.65
N GLN A 695 17.70 25.69 51.48
CA GLN A 695 17.59 26.66 52.58
C GLN A 695 16.22 27.36 52.59
N ARG A 696 15.69 27.58 53.80
CA ARG A 696 14.45 28.32 54.07
C ARG A 696 14.74 29.81 54.25
N THR A 697 13.81 30.66 53.82
CA THR A 697 13.36 31.97 54.39
C THR A 697 12.65 32.73 53.27
N ALA A 698 11.69 33.65 53.41
CA ALA A 698 10.75 34.12 54.44
C ALA A 698 9.82 35.12 53.70
N ARG A 699 8.54 35.29 54.09
CA ARG A 699 7.67 36.38 53.58
C ARG A 699 7.98 37.69 54.33
N PRO A 700 7.82 38.88 53.71
CA PRO A 700 6.52 39.57 53.57
C PRO A 700 6.30 40.08 52.11
N THR A 701 5.36 40.96 51.70
CA THR A 701 4.34 41.80 52.37
C THR A 701 3.06 41.90 51.48
N TYR A 702 2.17 42.87 51.70
CA TYR A 702 1.00 43.18 50.85
C TYR A 702 0.71 44.68 50.85
N ARG A 703 0.36 45.27 49.69
CA ARG A 703 -0.36 46.57 49.59
C ARG A 703 -1.21 46.62 48.32
N ARG A 704 -2.46 47.08 48.48
CA ARG A 704 -3.45 47.52 47.46
C ARG A 704 -3.79 49.01 47.81
N PRO A 705 -4.62 49.77 47.06
CA PRO A 705 -5.42 49.45 45.87
C PRO A 705 -5.30 50.48 44.70
N GLY A 706 -6.02 50.20 43.60
CA GLY A 706 -6.43 51.17 42.59
C GLY A 706 -7.64 50.59 41.84
N ASP A 707 -8.80 51.21 41.98
CA ASP A 707 -10.08 50.68 41.48
C ASP A 707 -10.50 51.44 40.22
N ASP A 708 -10.78 50.72 39.14
CA ASP A 708 -11.63 51.21 38.06
C ASP A 708 -12.13 50.04 37.19
N ARG A 709 -13.45 49.82 37.15
CA ARG A 709 -14.10 48.86 36.25
C ARG A 709 -15.10 49.59 35.36
N PRO A 710 -15.01 49.37 34.04
CA PRO A 710 -16.19 49.32 33.19
C PRO A 710 -16.37 47.94 32.56
N ARG A 711 -17.58 47.39 32.67
CA ARG A 711 -18.04 46.23 31.87
C ARG A 711 -17.90 46.54 30.38
N LYS A 712 -17.29 45.66 29.58
CA LYS A 712 -17.43 45.68 28.11
C LYS A 712 -17.70 44.29 27.52
N SER A 713 -18.41 44.33 26.39
CA SER A 713 -19.05 43.22 25.71
C SER A 713 -18.10 42.25 25.03
N ARG A 714 -18.52 40.99 24.97
CA ARG A 714 -17.88 39.93 24.19
C ARG A 714 -18.07 40.22 22.70
N ARG A 715 -17.04 40.75 22.04
CA ARG A 715 -16.95 40.86 20.57
C ARG A 715 -15.66 40.19 20.12
N THR A 716 -15.77 39.08 19.41
CA THR A 716 -14.64 38.40 18.77
C THR A 716 -14.03 39.33 17.73
N ARG A 717 -12.77 39.72 17.93
CA ARG A 717 -11.98 40.43 16.92
C ARG A 717 -11.48 39.40 15.92
N ALA A 718 -11.94 39.46 14.68
CA ALA A 718 -11.25 38.78 13.60
C ALA A 718 -9.86 39.42 13.43
N VAL A 719 -8.82 38.60 13.26
CA VAL A 719 -7.50 39.09 12.87
C VAL A 719 -7.60 39.60 11.43
N ALA A 720 -7.25 40.87 11.21
CA ALA A 720 -7.20 41.43 9.87
C ALA A 720 -5.95 40.89 9.15
N LYS A 721 -6.10 40.39 7.91
CA LYS A 721 -4.96 40.04 7.06
C LYS A 721 -4.15 41.30 6.76
N ALA A 722 -2.82 41.18 6.73
CA ALA A 722 -1.95 42.26 6.30
C ALA A 722 -2.20 42.59 4.82
N LYS A 723 -2.08 43.87 4.47
CA LYS A 723 -2.05 44.33 3.08
C LYS A 723 -0.61 44.25 2.58
N PHE A 724 -0.38 43.73 1.38
CA PHE A 724 0.94 43.74 0.75
C PHE A 724 1.14 45.03 -0.03
N GLU A 725 2.32 45.64 0.10
CA GLU A 725 2.71 46.87 -0.58
C GLU A 725 3.96 46.60 -1.42
N ARG A 726 3.87 46.80 -2.74
CA ARG A 726 4.96 46.47 -3.68
C ARG A 726 6.04 47.55 -3.64
N THR A 727 7.13 47.27 -2.94
CA THR A 727 8.28 48.20 -2.79
C THR A 727 9.51 47.80 -3.60
N LYS A 728 9.60 46.55 -4.09
CA LYS A 728 10.78 45.99 -4.80
C LYS A 728 10.37 45.19 -6.06
N PRO A 729 11.27 45.01 -7.04
CA PRO A 729 11.07 44.10 -8.19
C PRO A 729 10.86 42.64 -7.75
N HIS A 730 10.05 41.89 -8.50
CA HIS A 730 9.70 40.49 -8.20
C HIS A 730 10.30 39.51 -9.21
N VAL A 731 11.11 38.57 -8.72
CA VAL A 731 11.81 37.55 -9.50
C VAL A 731 11.45 36.15 -8.99
N ASN A 732 11.14 35.24 -9.90
CA ASN A 732 10.97 33.82 -9.61
C ASN A 732 12.31 33.11 -9.87
N ILE A 733 12.83 32.40 -8.87
CA ILE A 733 14.08 31.65 -8.98
C ILE A 733 13.85 30.21 -8.50
N GLY A 734 14.70 29.26 -8.90
CA GLY A 734 14.60 27.92 -8.33
C GLY A 734 15.87 27.10 -8.40
N THR A 735 15.93 26.05 -7.59
CA THR A 735 17.12 25.21 -7.38
C THR A 735 17.04 23.92 -8.21
N ILE A 736 18.05 23.68 -9.05
CA ILE A 736 18.15 22.52 -9.96
C ILE A 736 19.47 21.77 -9.73
N GLY A 737 19.56 20.49 -10.14
CA GLY A 737 20.72 19.63 -9.86
C GLY A 737 20.34 18.23 -9.35
N HIS A 738 21.33 17.36 -9.17
CA HIS A 738 21.20 15.96 -8.75
C HIS A 738 20.51 15.80 -7.37
N ILE A 739 20.09 14.57 -7.07
CA ILE A 739 19.76 14.12 -5.71
C ILE A 739 21.01 14.28 -4.83
N ASP A 740 20.84 14.46 -3.51
CA ASP A 740 21.91 14.54 -2.51
C ASP A 740 22.96 15.67 -2.67
N HIS A 741 22.87 16.49 -3.73
CA HIS A 741 23.63 17.74 -3.85
C HIS A 741 23.15 18.84 -2.89
N GLY A 742 22.06 18.60 -2.13
CA GLY A 742 21.61 19.46 -1.04
C GLY A 742 20.79 20.69 -1.46
N LYS A 743 19.94 20.55 -2.47
CA LYS A 743 19.07 21.64 -3.01
C LYS A 743 18.13 22.22 -1.97
N THR A 744 17.29 21.39 -1.36
CA THR A 744 16.36 21.80 -0.29
C THR A 744 17.11 22.35 0.92
N THR A 745 18.28 21.78 1.25
CA THR A 745 19.20 22.30 2.28
C THR A 745 19.67 23.71 1.94
N LEU A 746 20.01 23.99 0.68
CA LEU A 746 20.42 25.32 0.21
C LEU A 746 19.26 26.32 0.27
N THR A 747 18.07 25.93 -0.17
CA THR A 747 16.85 26.75 -0.07
C THR A 747 16.53 27.11 1.39
N ALA A 748 16.65 26.15 2.30
CA ALA A 748 16.53 26.39 3.74
C ALA A 748 17.64 27.32 4.27
N ALA A 749 18.90 27.10 3.87
CA ALA A 749 20.03 27.94 4.28
C ALA A 749 19.84 29.41 3.85
N ILE A 750 19.46 29.66 2.59
CA ILE A 750 19.15 31.00 2.07
C ILE A 750 18.07 31.68 2.93
N THR A 751 16.96 30.99 3.21
CA THR A 751 15.84 31.58 3.97
C THR A 751 16.22 31.89 5.41
N LYS A 752 17.03 31.05 6.06
CA LYS A 752 17.52 31.28 7.42
C LYS A 752 18.53 32.44 7.46
N VAL A 753 19.56 32.41 6.62
CA VAL A 753 20.63 33.43 6.59
C VAL A 753 20.05 34.81 6.27
N LEU A 754 19.13 34.91 5.31
CA LEU A 754 18.45 36.17 4.98
C LEU A 754 17.48 36.63 6.08
N HIS A 755 16.93 35.72 6.90
CA HIS A 755 16.18 36.11 8.10
C HIS A 755 17.10 36.63 9.20
N ASP A 756 18.18 35.92 9.51
CA ASP A 756 19.12 36.28 10.57
C ASP A 756 19.86 37.60 10.26
N LYS A 757 20.15 37.86 8.97
CA LYS A 757 20.78 39.11 8.49
C LYS A 757 19.78 40.27 8.31
N TYR A 758 18.55 39.98 7.86
CA TYR A 758 17.53 40.99 7.56
C TYR A 758 16.15 40.68 8.19
N PRO A 759 16.04 40.66 9.53
CA PRO A 759 14.83 40.20 10.23
C PRO A 759 13.60 41.10 10.03
N ASP A 760 13.80 42.37 9.65
CA ASP A 760 12.71 43.31 9.32
C ASP A 760 12.18 43.14 7.88
N LEU A 761 12.97 42.53 6.98
CA LEU A 761 12.58 42.25 5.59
C LEU A 761 12.01 40.83 5.43
N ASN A 762 12.52 39.88 6.22
CA ASN A 762 12.23 38.45 6.10
C ASN A 762 11.61 37.93 7.41
N GLN A 763 10.40 37.38 7.35
CA GLN A 763 9.74 36.83 8.55
C GLN A 763 10.28 35.44 8.89
N ALA A 764 10.46 35.19 10.20
CA ALA A 764 10.87 33.90 10.73
C ALA A 764 9.91 32.79 10.27
N SER A 765 10.36 31.96 9.34
CA SER A 765 9.62 30.81 8.84
C SER A 765 10.20 29.55 9.49
N ALA A 766 9.37 28.79 10.20
CA ALA A 766 9.81 27.52 10.76
C ALA A 766 10.14 26.53 9.64
N PHE A 767 11.23 25.77 9.81
CA PHE A 767 11.71 24.72 8.90
C PHE A 767 10.58 23.75 8.45
N ASP A 768 9.59 23.54 9.32
CA ASP A 768 8.39 22.70 9.10
C ASP A 768 7.34 23.28 8.14
N GLN A 769 7.60 24.40 7.46
CA GLN A 769 6.67 25.00 6.49
C GLN A 769 7.22 25.07 5.05
N ILE A 770 8.47 24.64 4.83
CA ILE A 770 9.09 24.56 3.51
C ILE A 770 8.80 23.18 2.87
N ASP A 771 9.13 22.09 3.57
CA ASP A 771 8.65 20.73 3.24
C ASP A 771 7.14 20.64 3.47
N LYS A 772 6.35 20.49 2.40
CA LYS A 772 4.88 20.44 2.51
C LYS A 772 4.27 19.05 2.32
N ALA A 773 5.05 18.03 1.94
CA ALA A 773 4.60 16.64 1.99
C ALA A 773 5.39 15.82 3.04
N PRO A 774 4.71 15.13 3.99
CA PRO A 774 5.37 14.24 4.95
C PRO A 774 6.21 13.11 4.31
N GLU A 775 5.90 12.75 3.06
CA GLU A 775 6.60 11.74 2.26
C GLU A 775 8.01 12.20 1.82
N GLU A 776 8.23 13.51 1.67
CA GLU A 776 9.54 14.10 1.31
C GLU A 776 10.55 13.92 2.44
N ARG A 777 10.15 14.26 3.67
CA ARG A 777 10.95 14.05 4.89
C ARG A 777 11.24 12.58 5.22
N GLN A 778 10.47 11.64 4.67
CA GLN A 778 10.72 10.20 4.84
C GLN A 778 11.70 9.64 3.79
N ARG A 779 11.86 10.29 2.63
CA ARG A 779 12.65 9.79 1.50
C ARG A 779 13.89 10.62 1.16
N GLY A 780 14.05 11.81 1.77
CA GLY A 780 15.21 12.69 1.52
C GLY A 780 15.18 13.40 0.15
N ILE A 781 14.05 13.34 -0.56
CA ILE A 781 13.88 13.93 -1.90
C ILE A 781 12.69 14.88 -1.93
N THR A 782 12.84 16.05 -2.57
CA THR A 782 11.71 16.90 -2.95
C THR A 782 10.83 16.16 -3.95
N ILE A 783 9.51 16.21 -3.78
CA ILE A 783 8.53 15.52 -4.64
C ILE A 783 7.52 16.53 -5.22
N SER A 784 7.11 17.51 -4.41
CA SER A 784 6.23 18.62 -4.77
C SER A 784 7.00 19.94 -4.85
N ILE A 785 6.55 20.85 -5.71
CA ILE A 785 7.14 22.19 -5.79
C ILE A 785 6.90 22.97 -4.48
N ALA A 786 7.97 23.26 -3.76
CA ALA A 786 7.94 24.11 -2.58
C ALA A 786 8.14 25.57 -2.97
N HIS A 787 7.11 26.40 -2.79
CA HIS A 787 7.21 27.86 -2.92
C HIS A 787 7.57 28.53 -1.59
N VAL A 788 8.67 29.29 -1.57
CA VAL A 788 9.14 30.08 -0.41
C VAL A 788 9.31 31.55 -0.81
N GLU A 789 8.96 32.50 0.06
CA GLU A 789 9.20 33.95 -0.13
C GLU A 789 10.39 34.42 0.71
N TYR A 790 11.27 35.24 0.11
CA TYR A 790 12.31 35.99 0.82
C TYR A 790 12.72 37.25 0.03
N GLN A 791 13.45 38.15 0.67
CA GLN A 791 13.90 39.42 0.09
C GLN A 791 15.40 39.66 0.38
N THR A 792 16.11 40.17 -0.62
CA THR A 792 17.40 40.85 -0.44
C THR A 792 17.14 42.33 -0.18
N GLU A 793 18.17 43.17 -0.02
CA GLU A 793 17.99 44.63 0.01
C GLU A 793 17.38 45.14 -1.31
N ASN A 794 17.75 44.55 -2.44
CA ASN A 794 17.38 45.01 -3.78
C ASN A 794 16.05 44.46 -4.29
N ARG A 795 15.72 43.19 -4.01
CA ARG A 795 14.66 42.45 -4.73
C ARG A 795 13.79 41.58 -3.82
N HIS A 796 12.63 41.18 -4.34
CA HIS A 796 11.73 40.19 -3.76
C HIS A 796 11.78 38.90 -4.58
N TYR A 797 12.00 37.77 -3.91
CA TYR A 797 12.11 36.45 -4.53
C TYR A 797 10.91 35.56 -4.18
N ALA A 798 10.41 34.86 -5.19
CA ALA A 798 9.63 33.64 -5.03
C ALA A 798 10.51 32.46 -5.46
N HIS A 799 10.91 31.62 -4.50
CA HIS A 799 11.79 30.47 -4.74
C HIS A 799 10.97 29.21 -5.02
N VAL A 800 11.39 28.42 -6.00
CA VAL A 800 10.84 27.12 -6.43
C VAL A 800 11.91 26.05 -6.23
N ASP A 801 11.79 25.20 -5.20
CA ASP A 801 12.68 24.02 -5.09
C ASP A 801 12.23 22.95 -6.10
N CYS A 802 13.10 22.60 -7.05
CA CYS A 802 12.78 21.62 -8.10
C CYS A 802 13.31 20.23 -7.71
N PRO A 803 12.50 19.16 -7.88
CA PRO A 803 12.90 17.80 -7.53
C PRO A 803 14.13 17.34 -8.34
N GLY A 804 14.98 16.51 -7.72
CA GLY A 804 16.27 16.09 -8.31
C GLY A 804 16.31 14.68 -8.88
N HIS A 805 15.26 13.89 -8.68
CA HIS A 805 15.24 12.47 -9.01
C HIS A 805 14.63 12.25 -10.41
N ALA A 806 15.24 11.37 -11.23
CA ALA A 806 14.89 11.16 -12.64
C ALA A 806 13.38 10.91 -12.87
N ASP A 807 12.75 10.08 -12.03
CA ASP A 807 11.30 9.81 -12.07
C ASP A 807 10.39 11.06 -11.93
N TYR A 808 10.93 12.21 -11.48
CA TYR A 808 10.21 13.45 -11.21
C TYR A 808 10.53 14.59 -12.18
N VAL A 809 11.17 14.31 -13.33
CA VAL A 809 11.39 15.27 -14.43
C VAL A 809 10.10 16.02 -14.82
N LYS A 810 8.92 15.37 -14.73
CA LYS A 810 7.59 16.02 -14.89
C LYS A 810 7.41 17.27 -14.03
N ASN A 811 7.82 17.21 -12.77
CA ASN A 811 7.64 18.27 -11.79
C ASN A 811 8.76 19.32 -11.94
N MET A 812 9.98 18.90 -12.32
CA MET A 812 11.08 19.81 -12.67
C MET A 812 10.73 20.69 -13.87
N ILE A 813 10.22 20.13 -14.97
CA ILE A 813 9.78 20.91 -16.16
C ILE A 813 8.71 21.93 -15.78
N THR A 814 7.74 21.53 -14.96
CA THR A 814 6.64 22.41 -14.51
C THR A 814 7.14 23.56 -13.64
N GLY A 815 8.12 23.30 -12.76
CA GLY A 815 8.77 24.34 -11.94
C GLY A 815 9.69 25.26 -12.75
N ALA A 816 10.52 24.68 -13.63
CA ALA A 816 11.46 25.41 -14.49
C ALA A 816 10.76 26.42 -15.42
N ALA A 817 9.59 26.06 -15.97
CA ALA A 817 8.78 26.96 -16.79
C ALA A 817 8.25 28.21 -16.04
N GLN A 818 8.32 28.21 -14.70
CA GLN A 818 7.95 29.36 -13.87
C GLN A 818 9.16 30.23 -13.49
N MET A 819 10.39 29.81 -13.76
CA MET A 819 11.62 30.48 -13.34
C MET A 819 12.02 31.61 -14.30
N ASP A 820 12.45 32.73 -13.73
CA ASP A 820 13.12 33.81 -14.45
C ASP A 820 14.66 33.61 -14.47
N GLY A 821 15.16 32.66 -13.67
CA GLY A 821 16.51 32.10 -13.68
C GLY A 821 16.64 31.00 -12.62
N ALA A 822 17.74 30.24 -12.62
CA ALA A 822 17.92 29.08 -11.73
C ALA A 822 19.27 29.10 -10.98
N ILE A 823 19.30 28.42 -9.83
CA ILE A 823 20.53 28.08 -9.09
C ILE A 823 20.84 26.61 -9.36
N LEU A 824 21.93 26.33 -10.07
CA LEU A 824 22.44 24.99 -10.30
C LEU A 824 23.28 24.55 -9.10
N VAL A 825 22.81 23.54 -8.37
CA VAL A 825 23.47 23.02 -7.16
C VAL A 825 24.29 21.79 -7.53
N VAL A 826 25.60 21.91 -7.38
CA VAL A 826 26.57 20.84 -7.64
C VAL A 826 27.33 20.56 -6.35
N ALA A 827 27.42 19.31 -5.93
CA ALA A 827 28.26 18.96 -4.79
C ALA A 827 29.74 18.98 -5.18
N ALA A 828 30.54 19.70 -4.40
CA ALA A 828 31.99 19.80 -4.53
C ALA A 828 32.70 18.43 -4.48
N THR A 829 32.11 17.46 -3.76
CA THR A 829 32.62 16.09 -3.65
C THR A 829 32.35 15.21 -4.88
N ASP A 830 31.31 15.54 -5.65
CA ASP A 830 30.67 14.61 -6.60
C ASP A 830 30.73 15.13 -8.05
N GLY A 831 30.78 16.46 -8.24
CA GLY A 831 30.86 17.10 -9.55
C GLY A 831 29.58 17.00 -10.41
N PRO A 832 29.67 17.31 -11.72
CA PRO A 832 28.53 17.29 -12.65
C PRO A 832 28.10 15.86 -13.04
N MET A 833 27.36 15.23 -12.12
CA MET A 833 26.67 13.94 -12.26
C MET A 833 25.69 13.89 -13.45
N PRO A 834 25.32 12.71 -13.99
CA PRO A 834 24.46 12.59 -15.17
C PRO A 834 23.13 13.35 -15.08
N GLN A 835 22.43 13.29 -13.94
CA GLN A 835 21.19 14.05 -13.71
C GLN A 835 21.42 15.57 -13.67
N THR A 836 22.61 16.04 -13.28
CA THR A 836 22.97 17.47 -13.40
C THR A 836 23.00 17.88 -14.87
N ARG A 837 23.53 17.02 -15.76
CA ARG A 837 23.58 17.27 -17.21
C ARG A 837 22.17 17.28 -17.81
N GLU A 838 21.34 16.32 -17.43
CA GLU A 838 19.93 16.23 -17.80
C GLU A 838 19.14 17.49 -17.36
N HIS A 839 19.32 17.95 -16.12
CA HIS A 839 18.67 19.17 -15.63
C HIS A 839 19.12 20.45 -16.35
N VAL A 840 20.39 20.56 -16.76
CA VAL A 840 20.87 21.72 -17.53
C VAL A 840 20.29 21.71 -18.95
N LEU A 841 20.26 20.55 -19.60
CA LEU A 841 19.60 20.36 -20.91
C LEU A 841 18.11 20.73 -20.84
N LEU A 842 17.38 20.21 -19.85
CA LEU A 842 15.96 20.50 -19.64
C LEU A 842 15.71 21.98 -19.32
N ALA A 843 16.54 22.60 -18.47
CA ALA A 843 16.43 24.03 -18.18
C ALA A 843 16.61 24.88 -19.45
N ARG A 844 17.54 24.49 -20.34
CA ARG A 844 17.72 25.13 -21.64
C ARG A 844 16.50 24.96 -22.56
N GLN A 845 15.98 23.74 -22.69
CA GLN A 845 14.81 23.43 -23.53
C GLN A 845 13.53 24.12 -23.05
N VAL A 846 13.34 24.26 -21.73
CA VAL A 846 12.21 24.97 -21.11
C VAL A 846 12.40 26.50 -21.16
N GLY A 847 13.55 26.99 -21.61
CA GLY A 847 13.81 28.41 -21.85
C GLY A 847 14.23 29.20 -20.61
N VAL A 848 14.79 28.54 -19.58
CA VAL A 848 15.36 29.23 -18.41
C VAL A 848 16.55 30.10 -18.89
N PRO A 849 16.48 31.44 -18.78
CA PRO A 849 17.42 32.29 -19.51
C PRO A 849 18.76 32.53 -18.79
N TYR A 850 18.81 32.35 -17.47
CA TYR A 850 20.00 32.61 -16.64
C TYR A 850 20.20 31.52 -15.58
N ILE A 851 21.45 31.14 -15.33
CA ILE A 851 21.85 30.15 -14.30
C ILE A 851 22.99 30.72 -13.45
N VAL A 852 22.93 30.55 -12.14
CA VAL A 852 24.03 30.78 -11.18
C VAL A 852 24.42 29.44 -10.57
N VAL A 853 25.71 29.16 -10.34
CA VAL A 853 26.15 27.88 -9.77
C VAL A 853 26.45 28.01 -8.28
N ALA A 854 25.89 27.10 -7.49
CA ALA A 854 26.25 26.88 -6.10
C ALA A 854 27.04 25.56 -5.97
N LEU A 855 28.36 25.66 -5.77
CA LEU A 855 29.22 24.51 -5.42
C LEU A 855 29.04 24.22 -3.92
N ASN A 856 28.11 23.32 -3.61
CA ASN A 856 27.70 22.98 -2.25
C ASN A 856 28.57 21.87 -1.63
N LYS A 857 28.52 21.68 -0.31
CA LYS A 857 29.39 20.76 0.46
C LYS A 857 30.89 21.11 0.36
N ALA A 858 31.24 22.37 0.10
CA ALA A 858 32.64 22.80 0.01
C ALA A 858 33.42 22.63 1.34
N ASP A 859 32.72 22.44 2.47
CA ASP A 859 33.29 22.09 3.77
C ASP A 859 33.79 20.63 3.88
N MET A 860 33.52 19.80 2.87
CA MET A 860 33.92 18.38 2.82
C MET A 860 35.12 18.11 1.89
N VAL A 861 35.70 19.15 1.29
CA VAL A 861 36.81 19.04 0.32
C VAL A 861 37.97 19.92 0.78
N ASP A 862 38.99 19.29 1.36
CA ASP A 862 40.21 19.98 1.85
C ASP A 862 41.25 20.26 0.73
N ASP A 863 41.01 19.76 -0.49
CA ASP A 863 41.95 19.83 -1.62
C ASP A 863 41.48 20.84 -2.68
N GLU A 864 42.25 21.92 -2.82
CA GLU A 864 41.95 23.02 -3.75
C GLU A 864 42.06 22.59 -5.23
N GLU A 865 42.93 21.62 -5.57
CA GLU A 865 43.06 21.13 -6.97
C GLU A 865 41.79 20.37 -7.40
N ILE A 866 41.13 19.67 -6.47
CA ILE A 866 39.85 18.99 -6.72
C ILE A 866 38.72 20.01 -6.90
N MET A 867 38.72 21.08 -6.10
CA MET A 867 37.73 22.17 -6.21
C MET A 867 37.83 22.90 -7.56
N GLU A 868 39.04 23.21 -8.02
CA GLU A 868 39.27 23.83 -9.34
C GLU A 868 38.85 22.89 -10.48
N LEU A 869 39.16 21.59 -10.39
CA LEU A 869 38.74 20.59 -11.39
C LEU A 869 37.21 20.49 -11.50
N VAL A 870 36.51 20.38 -10.38
CA VAL A 870 35.03 20.29 -10.36
C VAL A 870 34.40 21.58 -10.90
N GLU A 871 34.97 22.75 -10.60
CA GLU A 871 34.52 24.01 -11.20
C GLU A 871 34.70 24.01 -12.73
N MET A 872 35.86 23.57 -13.24
CA MET A 872 36.11 23.44 -14.68
C MET A 872 35.10 22.53 -15.38
N GLU A 873 34.80 21.35 -14.82
CA GLU A 873 33.82 20.42 -15.41
C GLU A 873 32.40 21.00 -15.46
N VAL A 874 31.99 21.79 -14.46
CA VAL A 874 30.67 22.46 -14.46
C VAL A 874 30.63 23.58 -15.51
N ARG A 875 31.72 24.33 -15.69
CA ARG A 875 31.80 25.35 -16.75
C ARG A 875 31.76 24.72 -18.14
N GLU A 876 32.47 23.62 -18.37
CA GLU A 876 32.41 22.87 -19.63
C GLU A 876 31.00 22.33 -19.91
N LEU A 877 30.32 21.79 -18.91
CA LEU A 877 28.92 21.35 -19.02
C LEU A 877 28.00 22.50 -19.46
N LEU A 878 28.08 23.66 -18.81
CA LEU A 878 27.25 24.82 -19.12
C LEU A 878 27.51 25.35 -20.54
N SER A 879 28.78 25.47 -20.93
CA SER A 879 29.20 25.85 -22.28
C SER A 879 28.72 24.85 -23.34
N SER A 880 28.64 23.55 -23.03
CA SER A 880 28.10 22.53 -23.96
C SER A 880 26.58 22.67 -24.23
N GLN A 881 25.86 23.45 -23.43
CA GLN A 881 24.41 23.65 -23.50
C GLN A 881 24.03 25.10 -23.83
N ASP A 882 24.93 25.84 -24.49
CA ASP A 882 24.79 27.26 -24.88
C ASP A 882 24.49 28.24 -23.71
N PHE A 883 24.90 27.90 -22.49
CA PHE A 883 25.04 28.86 -21.40
C PHE A 883 26.47 29.44 -21.39
N PRO A 884 26.69 30.69 -20.97
CA PRO A 884 28.02 31.32 -21.02
C PRO A 884 28.93 30.84 -19.87
N GLY A 885 29.31 29.56 -19.88
CA GLY A 885 29.96 28.87 -18.76
C GLY A 885 31.23 29.54 -18.21
N ASP A 886 32.00 30.22 -19.05
CA ASP A 886 33.22 30.94 -18.64
C ASP A 886 32.92 32.25 -17.89
N ASP A 887 31.81 32.94 -18.24
CA ASP A 887 31.43 34.23 -17.66
C ASP A 887 30.40 34.12 -16.50
N LEU A 888 29.88 32.91 -16.23
CA LEU A 888 28.89 32.70 -15.16
C LEU A 888 29.52 32.68 -13.76
N PRO A 889 28.82 33.23 -12.74
CA PRO A 889 29.27 33.14 -11.35
C PRO A 889 29.12 31.73 -10.80
N VAL A 890 30.21 31.24 -10.21
CA VAL A 890 30.27 30.00 -9.43
C VAL A 890 30.62 30.38 -8.00
N VAL A 891 29.75 30.04 -7.04
CA VAL A 891 29.94 30.38 -5.62
C VAL A 891 30.05 29.10 -4.80
N ARG A 892 31.16 28.97 -4.07
CA ARG A 892 31.41 27.86 -3.13
C ARG A 892 30.63 28.10 -1.84
N VAL A 893 29.86 27.11 -1.39
CA VAL A 893 28.98 27.20 -0.21
C VAL A 893 28.94 25.88 0.57
N SER A 894 28.54 25.97 1.85
CA SER A 894 28.06 24.82 2.61
C SER A 894 26.71 25.16 3.22
N ALA A 895 25.65 24.67 2.59
CA ALA A 895 24.29 24.90 3.07
C ALA A 895 24.06 24.31 4.47
N LEU A 896 24.72 23.19 4.81
CA LEU A 896 24.59 22.56 6.11
C LEU A 896 25.27 23.40 7.21
N LYS A 897 26.51 23.87 7.00
CA LYS A 897 27.22 24.70 7.98
C LYS A 897 26.55 26.06 8.18
N ALA A 898 26.04 26.67 7.12
CA ALA A 898 25.23 27.88 7.21
C ALA A 898 23.94 27.65 8.05
N LEU A 899 23.29 26.50 7.90
CA LEU A 899 22.14 26.11 8.73
C LEU A 899 22.51 25.81 10.19
N GLU A 900 23.68 25.25 10.46
CA GLU A 900 24.23 25.07 11.83
C GLU A 900 24.56 26.41 12.50
N GLY A 901 24.72 27.49 11.72
CA GLY A 901 24.99 28.85 12.21
C GLY A 901 26.46 29.25 12.15
N ASP A 902 27.26 28.58 11.30
CA ASP A 902 28.63 28.98 11.02
C ASP A 902 28.65 30.31 10.24
N SER A 903 29.42 31.29 10.74
CA SER A 903 29.49 32.63 10.15
C SER A 903 30.14 32.66 8.77
N GLU A 904 31.16 31.81 8.52
CA GLU A 904 31.88 31.80 7.23
C GLU A 904 30.95 31.34 6.11
N TRP A 905 30.24 30.25 6.36
CA TRP A 905 29.29 29.67 5.41
C TRP A 905 27.99 30.46 5.31
N ALA A 906 27.57 31.16 6.38
CA ALA A 906 26.48 32.12 6.30
C ALA A 906 26.82 33.30 5.37
N ASP A 907 28.03 33.88 5.46
CA ASP A 907 28.46 34.94 4.53
C ASP A 907 28.60 34.41 3.10
N ALA A 908 29.03 33.16 2.90
CA ALA A 908 29.03 32.52 1.57
C ALA A 908 27.62 32.41 0.93
N ILE A 909 26.58 32.14 1.73
CA ILE A 909 25.18 32.15 1.28
C ILE A 909 24.70 33.56 0.90
N VAL A 910 25.20 34.61 1.57
CA VAL A 910 24.93 36.00 1.15
C VAL A 910 25.61 36.26 -0.20
N ASN A 911 26.89 35.90 -0.36
CA ASN A 911 27.63 36.10 -1.61
C ASN A 911 26.94 35.39 -2.80
N LEU A 912 26.35 34.21 -2.58
CA LEU A 912 25.52 33.52 -3.57
C LEU A 912 24.28 34.34 -3.95
N MET A 913 23.61 34.96 -2.98
CA MET A 913 22.44 35.80 -3.25
C MET A 913 22.79 37.14 -3.89
N ASP A 914 23.95 37.71 -3.59
CA ASP A 914 24.47 38.91 -4.27
C ASP A 914 24.81 38.60 -5.74
N ALA A 915 25.46 37.45 -6.01
CA ALA A 915 25.69 36.96 -7.38
C ALA A 915 24.39 36.71 -8.15
N VAL A 916 23.33 36.25 -7.47
CA VAL A 916 21.97 36.11 -8.03
C VAL A 916 21.32 37.47 -8.31
N ASP A 917 21.49 38.47 -7.43
CA ASP A 917 21.01 39.85 -7.63
C ASP A 917 21.73 40.56 -8.79
N GLU A 918 22.96 40.18 -9.12
CA GLU A 918 23.75 40.73 -10.24
C GLU A 918 23.52 39.98 -11.57
N ALA A 919 23.65 38.66 -11.59
CA ALA A 919 23.68 37.87 -12.83
C ALA A 919 22.30 37.60 -13.46
N ILE A 920 21.23 37.57 -12.66
CA ILE A 920 19.86 37.41 -13.18
C ILE A 920 19.26 38.81 -13.35
N PRO A 921 18.97 39.32 -14.56
CA PRO A 921 18.33 40.62 -14.74
C PRO A 921 16.89 40.62 -14.22
N SER A 922 16.34 41.80 -13.95
CA SER A 922 14.90 41.92 -13.65
C SER A 922 14.09 41.62 -14.91
N PRO A 923 13.18 40.63 -14.91
CA PRO A 923 12.46 40.21 -16.10
C PRO A 923 11.49 41.29 -16.59
N GLU A 924 11.52 41.57 -17.89
CA GLU A 924 10.54 42.43 -18.53
C GLU A 924 9.18 41.71 -18.54
N ARG A 925 8.13 42.36 -18.04
CA ARG A 925 6.81 41.76 -17.84
C ARG A 925 5.80 42.32 -18.81
N ASP A 926 5.05 41.42 -19.45
CA ASP A 926 3.95 41.72 -20.39
C ASP A 926 2.71 42.34 -19.70
N THR A 927 2.87 43.44 -18.96
CA THR A 927 1.77 44.05 -18.20
C THR A 927 0.76 44.81 -19.06
N ASP A 928 1.16 45.22 -20.28
CA ASP A 928 0.29 45.92 -21.23
C ASP A 928 -0.61 44.97 -22.05
N LYS A 929 -0.32 43.66 -22.06
CA LYS A 929 -1.13 42.65 -22.74
C LYS A 929 -2.44 42.36 -21.95
N PRO A 930 -3.51 41.83 -22.59
CA PRO A 930 -4.71 41.43 -21.87
C PRO A 930 -4.43 40.37 -20.80
N PHE A 931 -5.06 40.50 -19.63
CA PHE A 931 -4.88 39.58 -18.51
C PHE A 931 -5.12 38.11 -18.90
N LEU A 932 -4.20 37.23 -18.49
CA LEU A 932 -4.34 35.77 -18.58
C LEU A 932 -3.59 35.10 -17.44
N MET A 933 -4.26 34.17 -16.76
CA MET A 933 -3.73 33.36 -15.66
C MET A 933 -4.25 31.91 -15.81
N PRO A 934 -3.38 30.91 -16.03
CA PRO A 934 -3.78 29.51 -16.03
C PRO A 934 -4.27 29.04 -14.66
N VAL A 935 -5.19 28.09 -14.62
CA VAL A 935 -5.70 27.51 -13.37
C VAL A 935 -4.77 26.41 -12.89
N GLU A 936 -4.12 26.63 -11.74
CA GLU A 936 -3.24 25.67 -11.06
C GLU A 936 -3.94 24.97 -9.90
N ASP A 937 -4.81 25.63 -9.14
CA ASP A 937 -5.63 24.96 -8.11
C ASP A 937 -6.92 25.75 -7.81
N VAL A 938 -7.89 25.07 -7.20
CA VAL A 938 -9.23 25.61 -6.91
C VAL A 938 -9.66 25.20 -5.50
N PHE A 939 -9.69 26.18 -4.61
CA PHE A 939 -10.10 26.07 -3.22
C PHE A 939 -11.50 26.66 -3.01
N THR A 940 -12.17 26.27 -1.93
CA THR A 940 -13.44 26.89 -1.50
C THR A 940 -13.29 27.42 -0.09
N ILE A 941 -13.57 28.70 0.10
CA ILE A 941 -13.61 29.33 1.44
C ILE A 941 -15.07 29.42 1.87
N THR A 942 -15.42 28.65 2.90
CA THR A 942 -16.77 28.62 3.50
C THR A 942 -17.25 30.04 3.83
N GLY A 943 -18.34 30.47 3.18
CA GLY A 943 -18.93 31.80 3.36
C GLY A 943 -18.25 32.96 2.60
N ARG A 944 -17.22 32.71 1.76
CA ARG A 944 -16.63 33.73 0.88
C ARG A 944 -16.68 33.40 -0.61
N GLY A 945 -16.61 32.12 -0.99
CA GLY A 945 -16.68 31.67 -2.39
C GLY A 945 -15.48 30.82 -2.82
N THR A 946 -15.31 30.70 -4.13
CA THR A 946 -14.25 29.89 -4.76
C THR A 946 -13.01 30.75 -4.99
N VAL A 947 -11.84 30.25 -4.58
CA VAL A 947 -10.54 30.87 -4.84
C VAL A 947 -9.80 30.02 -5.86
N VAL A 948 -9.41 30.64 -6.97
CA VAL A 948 -8.65 30.01 -8.04
C VAL A 948 -7.22 30.54 -7.99
N THR A 949 -6.22 29.67 -7.91
CA THR A 949 -4.81 30.05 -7.85
C THR A 949 -4.09 29.76 -9.16
N GLY A 950 -3.10 30.60 -9.49
CA GLY A 950 -2.14 30.36 -10.55
C GLY A 950 -1.15 31.50 -10.76
N ARG A 951 -0.10 31.27 -11.55
CA ARG A 951 0.79 32.33 -12.04
C ARG A 951 0.09 33.19 -13.08
N VAL A 952 0.11 34.51 -12.91
CA VAL A 952 -0.33 35.44 -13.95
C VAL A 952 0.69 35.42 -15.07
N GLU A 953 0.29 34.90 -16.23
CA GLU A 953 1.15 34.76 -17.40
C GLU A 953 1.40 36.13 -18.04
N ARG A 954 0.36 36.95 -18.14
CA ARG A 954 0.43 38.31 -18.72
C ARG A 954 -0.69 39.24 -18.23
N GLY A 955 -0.50 40.54 -18.42
CA GLY A 955 -1.45 41.60 -18.12
C GLY A 955 -1.57 41.94 -16.63
N ILE A 956 -2.67 42.63 -16.30
CA ILE A 956 -3.02 43.05 -14.94
C ILE A 956 -4.52 42.77 -14.70
N VAL A 957 -4.85 42.25 -13.51
CA VAL A 957 -6.23 42.13 -13.00
C VAL A 957 -6.39 42.92 -11.71
N LYS A 958 -7.47 43.69 -11.58
CA LYS A 958 -7.76 44.50 -10.38
C LYS A 958 -8.89 43.92 -9.54
N VAL A 959 -8.91 44.23 -8.25
CA VAL A 959 -10.01 43.81 -7.37
C VAL A 959 -11.33 44.47 -7.84
N ASN A 960 -12.34 43.63 -8.04
CA ASN A 960 -13.64 43.90 -8.68
C ASN A 960 -13.65 44.04 -10.21
N GLU A 961 -12.59 43.64 -10.93
CA GLU A 961 -12.61 43.56 -12.40
C GLU A 961 -13.40 42.34 -12.91
N GLU A 962 -14.03 42.46 -14.09
CA GLU A 962 -14.68 41.34 -14.79
C GLU A 962 -13.63 40.46 -15.45
N VAL A 963 -13.72 39.15 -15.20
CA VAL A 963 -12.85 38.13 -15.79
C VAL A 963 -13.71 37.01 -16.40
N GLU A 964 -13.16 36.31 -17.37
CA GLU A 964 -13.82 35.20 -18.05
C GLU A 964 -13.01 33.91 -17.88
N ILE A 965 -13.71 32.80 -17.65
CA ILE A 965 -13.12 31.47 -17.50
C ILE A 965 -13.37 30.69 -18.80
N VAL A 966 -12.29 30.26 -19.46
CA VAL A 966 -12.30 29.60 -20.78
C VAL A 966 -11.33 28.42 -20.83
N GLY A 967 -11.57 27.47 -21.74
CA GLY A 967 -10.76 26.25 -21.90
C GLY A 967 -11.65 25.03 -22.15
N ILE A 968 -11.44 23.97 -21.36
CA ILE A 968 -12.00 22.61 -21.51
C ILE A 968 -13.53 22.55 -21.70
N ARG A 969 -14.30 23.50 -21.17
CA ARG A 969 -15.77 23.51 -21.25
C ARG A 969 -16.29 24.34 -22.42
N ALA A 970 -17.28 23.79 -23.12
CA ALA A 970 -17.93 24.39 -24.29
C ALA A 970 -18.66 25.74 -24.05
N LYS A 971 -18.75 26.22 -22.80
CA LYS A 971 -19.36 27.50 -22.43
C LYS A 971 -18.41 28.30 -21.54
N SER A 972 -17.99 29.46 -22.02
CA SER A 972 -17.25 30.43 -21.20
C SER A 972 -18.13 30.98 -20.08
N THR A 973 -17.53 31.28 -18.94
CA THR A 973 -18.25 31.83 -17.79
C THR A 973 -17.61 33.12 -17.31
N LYS A 974 -18.37 34.22 -17.38
CA LYS A 974 -17.96 35.53 -16.87
C LYS A 974 -18.24 35.65 -15.37
N THR A 975 -17.29 36.23 -14.64
CA THR A 975 -17.36 36.45 -13.20
C THR A 975 -16.59 37.74 -12.83
N THR A 976 -16.50 38.04 -11.54
CA THR A 976 -15.78 39.19 -11.00
C THR A 976 -14.72 38.70 -10.02
N ALA A 977 -13.47 39.16 -10.18
CA ALA A 977 -12.37 38.89 -9.26
C ALA A 977 -12.52 39.77 -8.00
N THR A 978 -13.28 39.30 -7.01
CA THR A 978 -13.66 40.09 -5.81
C THR A 978 -12.60 40.22 -4.73
N GLY A 979 -11.48 39.52 -4.88
CA GLY A 979 -10.31 39.62 -4.01
C GLY A 979 -9.11 38.99 -4.70
N ILE A 980 -7.94 39.56 -4.45
CA ILE A 980 -6.65 39.09 -4.97
C ILE A 980 -5.74 38.91 -3.76
N GLU A 981 -5.19 37.71 -3.60
CA GLU A 981 -4.27 37.37 -2.52
C GLU A 981 -2.95 36.79 -3.07
N MET A 982 -1.83 37.12 -2.44
CA MET A 982 -0.50 36.55 -2.69
C MET A 982 0.12 36.29 -1.32
N PHE A 983 0.66 35.09 -1.08
CA PHE A 983 1.27 34.69 0.20
C PHE A 983 0.42 35.05 1.45
N ARG A 984 -0.91 34.81 1.39
CA ARG A 984 -1.92 35.12 2.43
C ARG A 984 -2.12 36.62 2.75
N LYS A 985 -1.49 37.52 2.00
CA LYS A 985 -1.64 38.99 2.09
C LYS A 985 -2.60 39.47 0.99
N LEU A 986 -3.34 40.55 1.24
CA LEU A 986 -4.29 41.12 0.26
C LEU A 986 -3.59 42.14 -0.66
N LEU A 987 -3.96 42.14 -1.94
CA LEU A 987 -3.48 43.06 -2.97
C LEU A 987 -4.65 43.80 -3.64
N ASP A 988 -4.37 45.00 -4.16
CA ASP A 988 -5.35 45.77 -4.95
C ASP A 988 -5.37 45.32 -6.44
N GLU A 989 -4.27 44.75 -6.93
CA GLU A 989 -4.12 44.20 -8.28
C GLU A 989 -3.06 43.08 -8.33
N GLY A 990 -3.22 42.14 -9.27
CA GLY A 990 -2.23 41.14 -9.65
C GLY A 990 -1.72 41.42 -11.07
N ARG A 991 -0.43 41.18 -11.32
CA ARG A 991 0.29 41.50 -12.56
C ARG A 991 1.07 40.28 -13.07
N ALA A 992 1.44 40.32 -14.35
CA ALA A 992 2.32 39.33 -14.98
C ALA A 992 3.55 38.97 -14.12
N GLY A 993 3.74 37.67 -13.88
CA GLY A 993 4.80 37.11 -13.04
C GLY A 993 4.43 36.84 -11.58
N ASP A 994 3.22 37.22 -11.12
CA ASP A 994 2.74 36.97 -9.76
C ASP A 994 2.00 35.63 -9.62
N ASN A 995 2.26 34.88 -8.54
CA ASN A 995 1.47 33.69 -8.14
C ASN A 995 0.29 34.10 -7.24
N VAL A 996 -0.89 34.31 -7.81
CA VAL A 996 -2.05 34.90 -7.10
C VAL A 996 -3.19 33.90 -6.88
N GLY A 997 -3.96 34.13 -5.82
CA GLY A 997 -5.28 33.55 -5.59
C GLY A 997 -6.40 34.56 -5.84
N LEU A 998 -7.24 34.29 -6.84
CA LEU A 998 -8.39 35.11 -7.22
C LEU A 998 -9.68 34.58 -6.59
N LEU A 999 -10.32 35.37 -5.72
CA LEU A 999 -11.64 35.06 -5.18
C LEU A 999 -12.74 35.43 -6.20
N VAL A 1000 -13.27 34.45 -6.91
CA VAL A 1000 -14.27 34.64 -7.97
C VAL A 1000 -15.72 34.56 -7.45
N ARG A 1001 -16.58 35.49 -7.89
CA ARG A 1001 -17.96 35.62 -7.41
C ARG A 1001 -18.93 34.70 -8.13
N GLY A 1002 -19.75 33.96 -7.37
CA GLY A 1002 -20.88 33.20 -7.90
C GLY A 1002 -20.51 31.94 -8.68
N ILE A 1003 -19.21 31.61 -8.72
CA ILE A 1003 -18.64 30.41 -9.32
C ILE A 1003 -18.47 29.36 -8.23
N LYS A 1004 -18.94 28.13 -8.47
CA LYS A 1004 -18.71 27.00 -7.56
C LYS A 1004 -17.36 26.33 -7.86
N ARG A 1005 -16.88 25.48 -6.94
CA ARG A 1005 -15.68 24.65 -7.17
C ARG A 1005 -15.83 23.74 -8.40
N GLU A 1006 -17.01 23.17 -8.59
CA GLU A 1006 -17.33 22.28 -9.73
C GLU A 1006 -17.41 23.00 -11.08
N ASP A 1007 -17.35 24.35 -11.11
CA ASP A 1007 -17.42 25.16 -12.33
C ASP A 1007 -16.04 25.51 -12.92
N VAL A 1008 -14.94 25.24 -12.20
CA VAL A 1008 -13.56 25.59 -12.60
C VAL A 1008 -12.61 24.45 -12.26
N GLU A 1009 -11.73 24.09 -13.19
CA GLU A 1009 -10.74 23.03 -13.03
C GLU A 1009 -9.40 23.38 -13.69
N ARG A 1010 -8.36 22.57 -13.40
CA ARG A 1010 -7.05 22.67 -14.07
C ARG A 1010 -7.22 22.54 -15.58
N GLY A 1011 -6.38 23.24 -16.35
CA GLY A 1011 -6.51 23.31 -17.81
C GLY A 1011 -7.50 24.35 -18.34
N MET A 1012 -8.24 25.03 -17.47
CA MET A 1012 -8.86 26.32 -17.81
C MET A 1012 -7.86 27.46 -17.62
N VAL A 1013 -8.19 28.63 -18.20
CA VAL A 1013 -7.53 29.91 -17.91
C VAL A 1013 -8.57 30.92 -17.46
N ILE A 1014 -8.18 31.79 -16.54
CA ILE A 1014 -8.92 33.03 -16.22
C ILE A 1014 -8.28 34.15 -17.03
N CYS A 1015 -9.07 34.83 -17.86
CA CYS A 1015 -8.58 35.88 -18.75
C CYS A 1015 -9.45 37.14 -18.69
N LYS A 1016 -8.98 38.21 -19.34
CA LYS A 1016 -9.83 39.35 -19.67
C LYS A 1016 -10.94 38.88 -20.63
N PRO A 1017 -12.20 39.30 -20.45
CA PRO A 1017 -13.29 38.78 -21.27
C PRO A 1017 -13.07 39.01 -22.77
N GLY A 1018 -13.20 37.93 -23.55
CA GLY A 1018 -12.96 37.90 -24.99
C GLY A 1018 -11.49 38.02 -25.44
N SER A 1019 -10.49 37.89 -24.55
CA SER A 1019 -9.07 38.05 -24.93
C SER A 1019 -8.36 36.81 -25.46
N ILE A 1020 -8.91 35.61 -25.24
CA ILE A 1020 -8.42 34.34 -25.79
C ILE A 1020 -9.61 33.42 -26.04
N THR A 1021 -9.50 32.59 -27.08
CA THR A 1021 -10.54 31.64 -27.48
C THR A 1021 -10.06 30.19 -27.31
N PRO A 1022 -10.96 29.27 -26.92
CA PRO A 1022 -10.67 27.84 -26.95
C PRO A 1022 -10.68 27.30 -28.38
N HIS A 1023 -9.70 26.44 -28.72
CA HIS A 1023 -9.61 25.74 -29.99
C HIS A 1023 -9.32 24.25 -29.78
N THR A 1024 -9.69 23.41 -30.75
CA THR A 1024 -9.37 21.99 -30.79
C THR A 1024 -8.36 21.63 -31.87
N GLU A 1025 -8.10 22.50 -32.84
CA GLU A 1025 -7.28 22.19 -34.02
C GLU A 1025 -6.18 23.23 -34.24
N PHE A 1026 -4.95 22.77 -34.38
CA PHE A 1026 -3.78 23.62 -34.61
C PHE A 1026 -2.71 22.91 -35.46
N GLU A 1027 -1.81 23.69 -36.05
CA GLU A 1027 -0.54 23.27 -36.62
C GLU A 1027 0.58 23.66 -35.64
N GLY A 1028 1.58 22.80 -35.47
CA GLY A 1028 2.72 23.06 -34.58
C GLY A 1028 4.02 22.46 -35.08
N GLN A 1029 5.12 23.13 -34.77
CA GLN A 1029 6.48 22.64 -34.99
C GLN A 1029 6.94 21.90 -33.73
N VAL A 1030 7.52 20.71 -33.90
CA VAL A 1030 7.78 19.76 -32.80
C VAL A 1030 9.13 19.07 -32.99
N TYR A 1031 9.90 18.97 -31.91
CA TYR A 1031 11.04 18.07 -31.77
C TYR A 1031 10.61 16.78 -31.06
N ILE A 1032 10.95 15.62 -31.61
CA ILE A 1032 10.69 14.31 -30.98
C ILE A 1032 11.94 13.88 -30.21
N LEU A 1033 11.80 13.64 -28.90
CA LEU A 1033 12.94 13.30 -28.04
C LEU A 1033 13.45 11.88 -28.33
N GLY A 1034 14.77 11.74 -28.46
CA GLY A 1034 15.48 10.48 -28.64
C GLY A 1034 15.61 9.65 -27.36
N LYS A 1035 16.07 8.40 -27.51
CA LYS A 1035 16.33 7.47 -26.39
C LYS A 1035 17.20 8.10 -25.29
N ASP A 1036 18.30 8.71 -25.70
CA ASP A 1036 19.34 9.20 -24.78
C ASP A 1036 18.93 10.52 -24.09
N GLU A 1037 17.81 11.12 -24.55
CA GLU A 1037 17.14 12.29 -23.98
C GLU A 1037 15.90 11.90 -23.13
N GLY A 1038 15.73 10.61 -22.82
CA GLY A 1038 14.58 10.09 -22.05
C GLY A 1038 13.29 9.90 -22.87
N GLY A 1039 13.35 10.11 -24.20
CA GLY A 1039 12.23 10.02 -25.14
C GLY A 1039 12.00 8.62 -25.72
N ARG A 1040 11.72 8.54 -27.03
CA ARG A 1040 11.24 7.31 -27.69
C ARG A 1040 12.37 6.45 -28.25
N HIS A 1041 12.14 5.14 -28.27
CA HIS A 1041 12.93 4.18 -29.04
C HIS A 1041 12.35 3.92 -30.44
N THR A 1042 11.06 4.21 -30.66
CA THR A 1042 10.31 3.85 -31.87
C THR A 1042 9.88 5.10 -32.65
N PRO A 1043 9.75 5.02 -33.99
CA PRO A 1043 9.27 6.13 -34.80
C PRO A 1043 7.87 6.63 -34.39
N PHE A 1044 7.63 7.90 -34.67
CA PHE A 1044 6.34 8.57 -34.48
C PHE A 1044 5.56 8.49 -35.80
N PHE A 1045 4.34 7.94 -35.77
CA PHE A 1045 3.54 7.65 -36.97
C PHE A 1045 2.35 8.60 -37.15
N ASN A 1046 1.79 8.61 -38.36
CA ASN A 1046 0.55 9.31 -38.67
C ASN A 1046 -0.67 8.69 -37.93
N ASN A 1047 -1.71 9.48 -37.64
CA ASN A 1047 -2.86 9.14 -36.78
C ASN A 1047 -2.54 8.76 -35.32
N TYR A 1048 -1.30 8.99 -34.87
CA TYR A 1048 -0.91 8.70 -33.49
C TYR A 1048 -1.67 9.57 -32.47
N ARG A 1049 -1.90 9.06 -31.26
CA ARG A 1049 -2.79 9.68 -30.25
C ARG A 1049 -2.13 9.95 -28.89
N PRO A 1050 -1.09 10.80 -28.81
CA PRO A 1050 -0.44 11.14 -27.56
C PRO A 1050 -1.29 12.10 -26.71
N GLN A 1051 -0.86 12.30 -25.47
CA GLN A 1051 -1.32 13.39 -24.63
C GLN A 1051 -0.47 14.64 -24.91
N PHE A 1052 -1.10 15.81 -24.98
CA PHE A 1052 -0.47 17.11 -25.14
C PHE A 1052 -0.60 17.89 -23.84
N TYR A 1053 0.51 18.27 -23.24
CA TYR A 1053 0.54 19.11 -22.06
C TYR A 1053 0.53 20.59 -22.45
N PHE A 1054 -0.54 21.29 -22.08
CA PHE A 1054 -0.70 22.73 -22.25
C PHE A 1054 -0.87 23.37 -20.87
N ARG A 1055 0.07 24.26 -20.49
CA ARG A 1055 0.06 25.04 -19.24
C ARG A 1055 -0.06 24.21 -17.95
N THR A 1056 -1.26 23.73 -17.62
CA THR A 1056 -1.59 23.00 -16.38
C THR A 1056 -2.38 21.71 -16.60
N THR A 1057 -2.58 21.26 -17.85
CA THR A 1057 -3.35 20.04 -18.17
C THR A 1057 -2.74 19.22 -19.29
N ASP A 1058 -2.93 17.90 -19.21
CA ASP A 1058 -2.70 16.94 -20.29
C ASP A 1058 -4.02 16.74 -21.08
N VAL A 1059 -4.02 16.82 -22.42
CA VAL A 1059 -5.19 16.57 -23.30
C VAL A 1059 -4.80 15.68 -24.47
N THR A 1060 -5.53 14.58 -24.70
CA THR A 1060 -5.26 13.71 -25.86
C THR A 1060 -5.55 14.43 -27.18
N GLY A 1061 -4.64 14.29 -28.15
CA GLY A 1061 -4.83 14.78 -29.51
C GLY A 1061 -4.53 13.70 -30.53
N VAL A 1062 -5.18 13.75 -31.70
CA VAL A 1062 -4.84 12.95 -32.87
C VAL A 1062 -3.88 13.74 -33.74
N VAL A 1063 -2.74 13.14 -34.09
CA VAL A 1063 -1.70 13.79 -34.89
C VAL A 1063 -1.80 13.38 -36.35
N THR A 1064 -1.73 14.38 -37.23
CA THR A 1064 -1.60 14.22 -38.68
C THR A 1064 -0.24 14.74 -39.12
N LEU A 1065 0.58 13.87 -39.72
CA LEU A 1065 1.87 14.24 -40.30
C LEU A 1065 1.71 14.85 -41.71
N PRO A 1066 2.69 15.62 -42.22
CA PRO A 1066 2.62 16.24 -43.54
C PRO A 1066 2.52 15.21 -44.68
N GLU A 1067 1.96 15.62 -45.83
CA GLU A 1067 1.85 14.75 -47.01
C GLU A 1067 3.23 14.26 -47.46
N GLY A 1068 3.40 12.93 -47.51
CA GLY A 1068 4.67 12.27 -47.85
C GLY A 1068 5.50 11.79 -46.65
N THR A 1069 5.15 12.16 -45.42
CA THR A 1069 5.84 11.71 -44.20
C THR A 1069 5.06 10.59 -43.50
N GLU A 1070 5.47 9.33 -43.71
CA GLU A 1070 4.84 8.17 -43.06
C GLU A 1070 5.24 8.02 -41.59
N MET A 1071 6.48 8.38 -41.25
CA MET A 1071 7.03 8.30 -39.90
C MET A 1071 8.10 9.39 -39.66
N VAL A 1072 8.30 9.76 -38.40
CA VAL A 1072 9.34 10.69 -37.93
C VAL A 1072 10.22 9.97 -36.90
N MET A 1073 11.54 10.08 -36.99
CA MET A 1073 12.44 9.40 -36.06
C MET A 1073 12.58 10.16 -34.74
N PRO A 1074 12.83 9.47 -33.61
CA PRO A 1074 13.28 10.13 -32.39
C PRO A 1074 14.63 10.83 -32.64
N GLY A 1075 14.73 12.11 -32.28
CA GLY A 1075 15.83 13.01 -32.62
C GLY A 1075 15.56 13.97 -33.79
N ASP A 1076 14.41 13.86 -34.48
CA ASP A 1076 14.05 14.73 -35.60
C ASP A 1076 13.12 15.90 -35.19
N ASN A 1077 13.21 16.99 -35.95
CA ASN A 1077 12.22 18.07 -35.96
C ASN A 1077 11.19 17.83 -37.07
N THR A 1078 9.91 18.10 -36.80
CA THR A 1078 8.82 17.95 -37.76
C THR A 1078 7.74 19.03 -37.58
N GLU A 1079 6.90 19.22 -38.59
CA GLU A 1079 5.65 19.97 -38.48
C GLU A 1079 4.50 18.96 -38.40
N MET A 1080 3.47 19.24 -37.61
CA MET A 1080 2.30 18.38 -37.50
C MET A 1080 1.01 19.16 -37.27
N SER A 1081 -0.10 18.64 -37.79
CA SER A 1081 -1.45 19.11 -37.45
C SER A 1081 -2.04 18.23 -36.34
N VAL A 1082 -2.71 18.84 -35.37
CA VAL A 1082 -3.20 18.16 -34.16
C VAL A 1082 -4.66 18.50 -33.92
N GLN A 1083 -5.49 17.47 -33.73
CA GLN A 1083 -6.90 17.58 -33.34
C GLN A 1083 -7.09 17.06 -31.91
N LEU A 1084 -7.27 17.96 -30.94
CA LEU A 1084 -7.50 17.68 -29.53
C LEU A 1084 -8.93 17.18 -29.26
N ILE A 1085 -9.08 16.23 -28.33
CA ILE A 1085 -10.40 15.73 -27.91
C ILE A 1085 -11.20 16.73 -27.06
N GLN A 1086 -10.54 17.77 -26.55
CA GLN A 1086 -11.13 18.83 -25.72
C GLN A 1086 -10.56 20.19 -26.12
N PRO A 1087 -11.38 21.26 -26.05
CA PRO A 1087 -10.92 22.61 -26.34
C PRO A 1087 -9.87 23.11 -25.34
N ILE A 1088 -8.79 23.72 -25.84
CA ILE A 1088 -7.78 24.41 -25.03
C ILE A 1088 -7.70 25.88 -25.45
N ALA A 1089 -7.62 26.77 -24.46
CA ALA A 1089 -7.38 28.19 -24.69
C ALA A 1089 -5.94 28.38 -25.20
N MET A 1090 -5.80 28.71 -26.49
CA MET A 1090 -4.51 28.75 -27.18
C MET A 1090 -4.36 29.97 -28.08
N GLU A 1091 -3.11 30.27 -28.41
CA GLU A 1091 -2.69 31.34 -29.31
C GLU A 1091 -1.42 30.91 -30.06
N GLU A 1092 -1.14 31.56 -31.19
CA GLU A 1092 0.09 31.31 -31.95
C GLU A 1092 1.31 31.68 -31.09
N GLY A 1093 2.29 30.78 -31.06
CA GLY A 1093 3.44 30.85 -30.14
C GLY A 1093 3.27 30.09 -28.81
N LEU A 1094 2.11 29.49 -28.51
CA LEU A 1094 1.94 28.67 -27.31
C LEU A 1094 2.83 27.41 -27.36
N GLN A 1095 3.69 27.22 -26.36
CA GLN A 1095 4.49 26.00 -26.21
C GLN A 1095 3.67 24.85 -25.61
N PHE A 1096 4.02 23.62 -25.98
CA PHE A 1096 3.42 22.39 -25.47
C PHE A 1096 4.44 21.23 -25.43
N ALA A 1097 4.14 20.23 -24.61
CA ALA A 1097 4.90 18.98 -24.57
C ALA A 1097 4.04 17.79 -25.00
N ILE A 1098 4.61 16.84 -25.74
CA ILE A 1098 3.94 15.60 -26.16
C ILE A 1098 4.31 14.49 -25.17
N ARG A 1099 3.33 13.66 -24.79
CA ARG A 1099 3.45 12.69 -23.71
C ARG A 1099 2.82 11.34 -24.00
N GLU A 1100 3.43 10.31 -23.42
CA GLU A 1100 3.09 8.90 -23.58
C GLU A 1100 3.45 8.16 -22.28
N GLY A 1101 2.53 7.38 -21.71
CA GLY A 1101 2.75 6.65 -20.46
C GLY A 1101 3.22 7.52 -19.28
N GLY A 1102 2.86 8.82 -19.27
CA GLY A 1102 3.33 9.81 -18.29
C GLY A 1102 4.67 10.48 -18.61
N ARG A 1103 5.49 9.92 -19.51
CA ARG A 1103 6.80 10.46 -19.95
C ARG A 1103 6.61 11.56 -21.00
N THR A 1104 7.58 12.45 -21.12
CA THR A 1104 7.65 13.45 -22.21
C THR A 1104 8.40 12.84 -23.38
N VAL A 1105 7.80 12.83 -24.57
CA VAL A 1105 8.33 12.20 -25.79
C VAL A 1105 8.58 13.19 -26.94
N GLY A 1106 8.23 14.46 -26.73
CA GLY A 1106 8.58 15.56 -27.63
C GLY A 1106 8.15 16.90 -27.04
N ALA A 1107 8.63 17.99 -27.62
CA ALA A 1107 8.28 19.36 -27.26
C ALA A 1107 8.06 20.20 -28.52
N GLY A 1108 7.17 21.18 -28.46
CA GLY A 1108 6.82 21.97 -29.63
C GLY A 1108 6.12 23.28 -29.33
N GLN A 1109 5.79 24.00 -30.40
CA GLN A 1109 5.13 25.30 -30.36
C GLN A 1109 4.02 25.36 -31.40
N VAL A 1110 2.87 25.92 -31.02
CA VAL A 1110 1.74 26.19 -31.92
C VAL A 1110 2.17 27.25 -32.93
N THR A 1111 2.25 26.89 -34.21
CA THR A 1111 2.61 27.82 -35.30
C THR A 1111 1.38 28.49 -35.89
N LYS A 1112 0.23 27.81 -35.91
CA LYS A 1112 -1.02 28.32 -36.50
C LYS A 1112 -2.24 27.62 -35.91
N ILE A 1113 -3.37 28.33 -35.80
CA ILE A 1113 -4.62 27.82 -35.21
C ILE A 1113 -5.74 27.79 -36.24
N HIS A 1114 -6.50 26.69 -36.28
CA HIS A 1114 -7.73 26.60 -37.07
C HIS A 1114 -8.94 27.08 -36.24
N LYS A 1115 -9.85 27.82 -36.89
CA LYS A 1115 -10.95 28.56 -36.26
C LYS A 1115 -12.31 28.00 -36.62
#